data_AF-W0SGH9-F1
#
_entry.id   AF-W0SGH9-F1
#
_cell.length_a   1.000
_cell.length_b   1.000
_cell.length_c   1.000
_cell.angle_alpha   90.00
_cell.angle_beta   90.00
_cell.angle_gamma   90.00
#
_symmetry.space_group_name_H-M   'P 1'
#
loop_
_entity.id
_entity.type
_entity.pdbx_description
1 polymer ?
#
loop_
_entity_poly.entity_id
_entity_poly.type
_entity_poly.pdbx_seq_one_letter_code
_entity_poly.pdbx_strand_id
1 'polypeptide(L)'
;MAKPRTASSRTPRKSTSNIADLSSVAHALEESGDTAGAIKLYRDWLARTDSPDAWIAHFNVGVLLNGANDLAGAEESYTAAIALNPGYAASHVNLGHALDRQGRDLDAIAAWSEALKLLDATPNPDQEALRVTLNSLGRRLEALERIPEALTMLTRSLAVQPDQEIVLYHLIYLRQQQCEWPVLAPLPGISADNMLAAVSPVAMLAISDDPALQLHAAVRHREPLPLPVMPRFAPVAGYSHGRLRIGYLSSNFGRHPVSYLTAELYELHDRHRVEVFGFCGSPEDNSEIRRRVSAAMDHFIRIDQMSDEDAARAICDAEIDILVDLQGHTAGARPNILAYHPAPVQIAYLGFPGTSGMPEIDYVLADRYVLTEESVRHFSEKPLYLPDCFQVNDRKRVAAAPLGRAEYGLPEDAFVFCTFNKNTKFNPEFFSAWMRILARTPNSVLWLLAADEGARENLVRYALAQGVGRERLIFAPRVPMARYLARFAVADLFLDISPFNGGTTVADALWMGLPVLTCSGRSFASRMGGSLLNAIGLPELITTSLGDYEELAVGLAGDAARLALIRSRLAANRDTHPLFDTPKFVRNLEDIFLRIAKTESGHEPASPMNTFDVRPFAEREIVFVVYAPAFHRTSGGVYALHAMAEDMYAMGCNVGMLAGAGMPGARVPLVSLEYLETMRAAGMTIVAIYPEIVTGNVLKADYAVWWLLNYPGHIKGNWDGSFDWADRVIGFGPELGRSGRCDSTLTYPLYDPDFFFPNDAIPKTEVTYYVNRIFSVAETIQAPVNPTCVLNPADNLSYRQLRDVLWRSKVVISNEWSGTLVMARLCGAPVIYLPSPLLSPEVQNTVEHRLGAAWGYSERNVELARQSLGALKAIHQERKATWLPSLAREVRTWIQGAKCKP
;
A
#
# COMPACT_ATOMS: atom_id res chain seq x y z
N MET A 1 27.24 -63.09 -64.12
CA MET A 1 27.11 -61.62 -64.21
C MET A 1 25.90 -61.18 -63.41
N ALA A 2 26.11 -60.56 -62.24
CA ALA A 2 25.15 -59.67 -61.60
C ALA A 2 25.99 -58.72 -60.72
N LYS A 3 26.01 -57.43 -61.08
CA LYS A 3 26.82 -56.39 -60.43
C LYS A 3 26.24 -56.04 -59.04
N PRO A 4 27.09 -55.63 -58.07
CA PRO A 4 26.63 -55.17 -56.77
C PRO A 4 25.97 -53.79 -56.88
N ARG A 5 24.82 -53.61 -56.21
CA ARG A 5 24.13 -52.33 -56.09
C ARG A 5 24.98 -51.37 -55.25
N THR A 6 25.46 -50.32 -55.90
CA THR A 6 26.10 -49.15 -55.28
C THR A 6 25.10 -48.43 -54.38
N ALA A 7 25.49 -48.21 -53.11
CA ALA A 7 24.80 -47.30 -52.21
C ALA A 7 24.83 -45.88 -52.81
N SER A 8 23.67 -45.38 -53.21
CA SER A 8 23.50 -43.98 -53.62
C SER A 8 23.62 -43.11 -52.37
N SER A 9 24.69 -42.31 -52.31
CA SER A 9 24.78 -41.15 -51.43
C SER A 9 23.70 -40.14 -51.86
N ARG A 10 22.52 -40.25 -51.27
CA ARG A 10 21.51 -39.19 -51.34
C ARG A 10 22.06 -38.01 -50.56
N THR A 11 22.48 -36.97 -51.26
CA THR A 11 22.53 -35.62 -50.70
C THR A 11 21.19 -35.31 -50.06
N PRO A 12 21.13 -34.84 -48.80
CA PRO A 12 19.86 -34.52 -48.17
C PRO A 12 19.14 -33.48 -49.01
N ARG A 13 17.91 -33.80 -49.45
CA ARG A 13 17.04 -32.81 -50.10
C ARG A 13 16.82 -31.67 -49.11
N LYS A 14 17.22 -30.45 -49.50
CA LYS A 14 16.94 -29.23 -48.74
C LYS A 14 15.42 -29.10 -48.57
N SER A 15 14.98 -28.81 -47.34
CA SER A 15 13.57 -28.65 -47.00
C SER A 15 12.98 -27.43 -47.71
N THR A 16 11.79 -27.56 -48.29
CA THR A 16 11.03 -26.46 -48.90
C THR A 16 9.94 -25.91 -47.98
N SER A 17 9.84 -26.40 -46.74
CA SER A 17 8.84 -25.94 -45.77
C SER A 17 9.22 -24.57 -45.24
N ASN A 18 8.29 -23.62 -45.32
CA ASN A 18 8.47 -22.25 -44.85
C ASN A 18 8.48 -22.23 -43.30
N ILE A 19 9.25 -21.31 -42.72
CA ILE A 19 9.41 -21.16 -41.26
C ILE A 19 8.08 -20.88 -40.54
N ALA A 20 7.11 -20.25 -41.23
CA ALA A 20 5.78 -19.99 -40.69
C ALA A 20 4.99 -21.28 -40.38
N ASP A 21 5.04 -22.26 -41.28
CA ASP A 21 4.37 -23.55 -41.08
C ASP A 21 5.03 -24.33 -39.94
N LEU A 22 6.36 -24.25 -39.87
CA LEU A 22 7.16 -24.88 -38.81
C LEU A 22 6.80 -24.32 -37.43
N SER A 23 6.66 -22.99 -37.32
CA SER A 23 6.31 -22.34 -36.06
C SER A 23 4.90 -22.66 -35.60
N SER A 24 3.95 -22.82 -36.52
CA SER A 24 2.59 -23.23 -36.16
C SER A 24 2.57 -24.64 -35.57
N VAL A 25 3.35 -25.58 -36.13
CA VAL A 25 3.45 -26.96 -35.62
C VAL A 25 4.23 -27.00 -34.29
N ALA A 26 5.30 -26.23 -34.16
CA ALA A 26 6.06 -26.13 -32.91
C ALA A 26 5.17 -25.60 -31.76
N HIS A 27 4.36 -24.57 -32.03
CA HIS A 27 3.43 -24.03 -31.04
C HIS A 27 2.39 -25.05 -30.59
N ALA A 28 1.82 -25.84 -31.50
CA ALA A 28 0.89 -26.92 -31.15
C ALA A 28 1.55 -28.01 -30.28
N LEU A 29 2.83 -28.32 -30.53
CA LEU A 29 3.59 -29.24 -29.68
C LEU A 29 3.80 -28.65 -28.27
N GLU A 30 4.11 -27.36 -28.16
CA GLU A 30 4.22 -26.66 -26.88
C GLU A 30 2.90 -26.67 -26.08
N GLU A 31 1.77 -26.36 -26.72
CA GLU A 31 0.44 -26.42 -26.07
C GLU A 31 0.10 -27.81 -25.56
N SER A 32 0.62 -28.86 -26.20
CA SER A 32 0.47 -30.25 -25.76
C SER A 32 1.48 -30.69 -24.67
N GLY A 33 2.39 -29.81 -24.27
CA GLY A 33 3.47 -30.09 -23.32
C GLY A 33 4.71 -30.77 -23.91
N ASP A 34 4.77 -30.96 -25.23
CA ASP A 34 5.90 -31.59 -25.93
C ASP A 34 6.94 -30.55 -26.40
N THR A 35 7.54 -29.84 -25.43
CA THR A 35 8.61 -28.86 -25.69
C THR A 35 9.83 -29.52 -26.36
N ALA A 36 10.14 -30.76 -26.00
CA ALA A 36 11.25 -31.51 -26.58
C ALA A 36 11.01 -31.80 -28.08
N GLY A 37 9.78 -32.16 -28.45
CA GLY A 37 9.34 -32.32 -29.84
C GLY A 37 9.45 -31.02 -30.63
N ALA A 38 9.03 -29.89 -30.05
CA ALA A 38 9.15 -28.56 -30.68
C ALA A 38 10.62 -28.18 -30.95
N ILE A 39 11.52 -28.36 -29.97
CA ILE A 39 12.96 -28.12 -30.13
C ILE A 39 13.54 -29.00 -31.24
N LYS A 40 13.19 -30.30 -31.23
CA LYS A 40 13.67 -31.26 -32.23
C LYS A 40 13.20 -30.87 -33.63
N LEU A 41 11.95 -30.44 -33.77
CA LEU A 41 11.38 -29.99 -35.05
C LEU A 41 12.18 -28.83 -35.66
N TYR A 42 12.49 -27.81 -34.86
CA TYR A 42 13.32 -26.69 -35.31
C TYR A 42 14.75 -27.12 -35.67
N ARG A 43 15.40 -27.95 -34.84
CA ARG A 43 16.76 -28.45 -35.11
C ARG A 43 16.83 -29.32 -36.37
N ASP A 44 15.85 -30.19 -36.60
CA ASP A 44 15.77 -31.03 -37.81
C ASP A 44 15.59 -30.18 -39.08
N TRP A 45 14.83 -29.09 -38.98
CA TRP A 45 14.65 -28.14 -40.08
C TRP A 45 15.93 -27.32 -40.34
N LEU A 46 16.58 -26.81 -39.28
CA LEU A 46 17.85 -26.10 -39.34
C LEU A 46 18.96 -26.93 -40.00
N ALA A 47 19.01 -28.23 -39.75
CA ALA A 47 19.99 -29.15 -40.37
C ALA A 47 19.78 -29.36 -41.89
N ARG A 48 18.67 -28.90 -42.46
CA ARG A 48 18.25 -29.19 -43.85
C ARG A 48 17.86 -27.94 -44.63
N THR A 49 18.12 -26.76 -44.10
CA THR A 49 17.73 -25.47 -44.70
C THR A 49 18.95 -24.60 -44.90
N ASP A 50 18.92 -23.77 -45.95
CA ASP A 50 19.82 -22.62 -46.09
C ASP A 50 18.98 -21.32 -46.09
N SER A 51 17.79 -21.35 -45.50
CA SER A 51 16.89 -20.20 -45.48
C SER A 51 17.58 -19.01 -44.82
N PRO A 52 17.49 -17.80 -45.39
CA PRO A 52 17.95 -16.58 -44.70
C PRO A 52 17.18 -16.34 -43.40
N ASP A 53 15.99 -16.94 -43.24
CA ASP A 53 15.17 -16.85 -42.03
C ASP A 53 15.54 -17.89 -40.95
N ALA A 54 16.66 -18.61 -41.12
CA ALA A 54 17.13 -19.58 -40.13
C ALA A 54 17.35 -18.98 -38.73
N TRP A 55 17.61 -17.66 -38.64
CA TRP A 55 17.70 -16.95 -37.37
C TRP A 55 16.42 -17.04 -36.52
N ILE A 56 15.23 -17.12 -37.16
CA ILE A 56 13.94 -17.26 -36.45
C ILE A 56 13.86 -18.61 -35.73
N ALA A 57 14.27 -19.69 -36.40
CA ALA A 57 14.29 -21.02 -35.80
C ALA A 57 15.30 -21.09 -34.65
N HIS A 58 16.49 -20.52 -34.81
CA HIS A 58 17.48 -20.42 -33.73
C HIS A 58 16.95 -19.62 -32.53
N PHE A 59 16.29 -18.49 -32.77
CA PHE A 59 15.66 -17.69 -31.73
C PHE A 59 14.58 -18.49 -30.96
N ASN A 60 13.68 -19.15 -31.67
CA ASN A 60 12.60 -19.94 -31.05
C ASN A 60 13.15 -21.14 -30.26
N VAL A 61 14.18 -21.83 -30.77
CA VAL A 61 14.89 -22.87 -30.01
C VAL A 61 15.48 -22.29 -28.72
N GLY A 62 16.08 -21.10 -28.77
CA GLY A 62 16.59 -20.41 -27.59
C GLY A 62 15.49 -20.14 -26.55
N VAL A 63 14.32 -19.67 -26.98
CA VAL A 63 13.16 -19.41 -26.10
C VAL A 63 12.72 -20.71 -25.41
N LEU A 64 12.59 -21.80 -26.17
CA LEU A 64 12.17 -23.09 -25.65
C LEU A 64 13.18 -23.68 -24.65
N LEU A 65 14.47 -23.59 -24.95
CA LEU A 65 15.53 -24.06 -24.07
C LEU A 65 15.59 -23.24 -22.77
N ASN A 66 15.41 -21.92 -22.86
CA ASN A 66 15.34 -21.06 -21.68
C ASN A 66 14.13 -21.39 -20.79
N GLY A 67 12.97 -21.70 -21.39
CA GLY A 67 11.79 -22.19 -20.68
C GLY A 67 12.02 -23.55 -20.00
N ALA A 68 12.76 -24.45 -20.66
CA ALA A 68 13.18 -25.74 -20.12
C ALA A 68 14.37 -25.65 -19.13
N ASN A 69 14.83 -24.45 -18.79
CA ASN A 69 15.97 -24.19 -17.92
C ASN A 69 17.33 -24.71 -18.44
N ASP A 70 17.44 -25.02 -19.74
CA ASP A 70 18.73 -25.27 -20.42
C ASP A 70 19.32 -23.92 -20.89
N LEU A 71 19.92 -23.21 -19.93
CA LEU A 71 20.43 -21.85 -20.16
C LEU A 71 21.62 -21.82 -21.12
N ALA A 72 22.48 -22.84 -21.10
CA ALA A 72 23.63 -22.94 -21.99
C ALA A 72 23.20 -23.19 -23.44
N GLY A 73 22.24 -24.10 -23.65
CA GLY A 73 21.67 -24.33 -24.98
C GLY A 73 20.89 -23.12 -25.50
N ALA A 74 20.22 -22.38 -24.60
CA ALA A 74 19.54 -21.13 -24.96
C ALA A 74 20.54 -20.07 -25.42
N GLU A 75 21.63 -19.86 -24.68
CA GLU A 75 22.72 -18.95 -25.04
C GLU A 75 23.29 -19.27 -26.43
N GLU A 76 23.67 -20.52 -26.70
CA GLU A 76 24.18 -20.96 -28.01
C GLU A 76 23.19 -20.63 -29.13
N SER A 77 21.91 -20.89 -28.89
CA SER A 77 20.85 -20.68 -29.88
C SER A 77 20.61 -19.19 -30.16
N TYR A 78 20.62 -18.34 -29.13
CA TYR A 78 20.52 -16.89 -29.31
C TYR A 78 21.76 -16.31 -30.01
N THR A 79 22.97 -16.75 -29.67
CA THR A 79 24.20 -16.34 -30.34
C THR A 79 24.18 -16.73 -31.83
N ALA A 80 23.70 -17.92 -32.16
CA ALA A 80 23.51 -18.34 -33.56
C ALA A 80 22.49 -17.46 -34.30
N ALA A 81 21.38 -17.11 -33.64
CA ALA A 81 20.39 -16.18 -34.21
C ALA A 81 21.00 -14.79 -34.46
N ILE A 82 21.79 -14.26 -33.52
CA ILE A 82 22.48 -12.96 -33.64
C ILE A 82 23.51 -12.98 -34.77
N ALA A 83 24.27 -14.08 -34.93
CA ALA A 83 25.25 -14.19 -36.01
C ALA A 83 24.61 -14.14 -37.41
N LEU A 84 23.39 -14.68 -37.54
CA LEU A 84 22.63 -14.68 -38.79
C LEU A 84 21.85 -13.38 -39.03
N ASN A 85 21.32 -12.76 -37.98
CA ASN A 85 20.63 -11.47 -38.05
C ASN A 85 21.02 -10.56 -36.86
N PRO A 86 22.12 -9.80 -36.98
CA PRO A 86 22.61 -8.95 -35.88
C PRO A 86 21.65 -7.83 -35.49
N GLY A 87 20.74 -7.43 -36.40
CA GLY A 87 19.80 -6.34 -36.21
C GLY A 87 18.52 -6.73 -35.47
N TYR A 88 18.30 -8.01 -35.16
CA TYR A 88 17.12 -8.45 -34.44
C TYR A 88 17.28 -8.29 -32.92
N ALA A 89 16.80 -7.16 -32.39
CA ALA A 89 16.98 -6.77 -30.99
C ALA A 89 16.49 -7.83 -29.99
N ALA A 90 15.38 -8.54 -30.27
CA ALA A 90 14.82 -9.53 -29.35
C ALA A 90 15.77 -10.70 -29.04
N SER A 91 16.64 -11.09 -29.99
CA SER A 91 17.68 -12.10 -29.70
C SER A 91 18.67 -11.62 -28.65
N HIS A 92 19.05 -10.34 -28.68
CA HIS A 92 19.94 -9.73 -27.68
C HIS A 92 19.23 -9.59 -26.32
N VAL A 93 17.93 -9.25 -26.32
CA VAL A 93 17.12 -9.18 -25.08
C VAL A 93 17.10 -10.52 -24.35
N ASN A 94 16.74 -11.58 -25.08
CA ASN A 94 16.61 -12.91 -24.51
C ASN A 94 17.96 -13.55 -24.18
N LEU A 95 19.02 -13.24 -24.93
CA LEU A 95 20.39 -13.59 -24.55
C LEU A 95 20.75 -12.96 -23.19
N GLY A 96 20.44 -11.68 -23.00
CA GLY A 96 20.65 -11.00 -21.74
C GLY A 96 19.93 -11.69 -20.58
N HIS A 97 18.66 -12.09 -20.75
CA HIS A 97 17.92 -12.84 -19.72
C HIS A 97 18.53 -14.22 -19.43
N ALA A 98 19.00 -14.94 -20.45
CA ALA A 98 19.66 -16.24 -20.26
C ALA A 98 20.99 -16.09 -19.50
N LEU A 99 21.79 -15.07 -19.82
CA LEU A 99 23.06 -14.77 -19.14
C LEU A 99 22.82 -14.33 -17.68
N ASP A 100 21.79 -13.53 -17.44
CA ASP A 100 21.39 -13.08 -16.12
C ASP A 100 21.04 -14.26 -15.19
N ARG A 101 20.26 -15.22 -15.70
CA ARG A 101 19.91 -16.45 -14.99
C ARG A 101 21.11 -17.36 -14.71
N GLN A 102 22.19 -17.22 -15.46
CA GLN A 102 23.47 -17.90 -15.22
C GLN A 102 24.37 -17.15 -14.23
N GLY A 103 23.95 -15.98 -13.72
CA GLY A 103 24.76 -15.12 -12.84
C GLY A 103 25.84 -14.32 -13.56
N ARG A 104 25.77 -14.20 -14.89
CA ARG A 104 26.73 -13.45 -15.72
C ARG A 104 26.28 -12.00 -15.93
N ASP A 105 26.24 -11.24 -14.83
CA ASP A 105 25.65 -9.90 -14.77
C ASP A 105 26.18 -8.92 -15.83
N LEU A 106 27.51 -8.87 -16.02
CA LEU A 106 28.13 -7.93 -16.97
C LEU A 106 27.86 -8.30 -18.43
N ASP A 107 27.81 -9.61 -18.73
CA ASP A 107 27.49 -10.09 -20.07
C ASP A 107 26.01 -9.85 -20.40
N ALA A 108 25.13 -10.02 -19.41
CA ALA A 108 23.71 -9.68 -19.53
C ALA A 108 23.50 -8.19 -19.83
N ILE A 109 24.18 -7.29 -19.08
CA ILE A 109 24.17 -5.85 -19.34
C ILE A 109 24.68 -5.54 -20.74
N ALA A 110 25.75 -6.19 -21.20
CA ALA A 110 26.28 -5.98 -22.54
C ALA A 110 25.26 -6.36 -23.62
N ALA A 111 24.63 -7.53 -23.50
CA ALA A 111 23.58 -7.99 -24.42
C ALA A 111 22.37 -7.03 -24.46
N TRP A 112 21.84 -6.64 -23.30
CA TRP A 112 20.74 -5.67 -23.26
C TRP A 112 21.14 -4.28 -23.77
N SER A 113 22.39 -3.86 -23.57
CA SER A 113 22.89 -2.59 -24.11
C SER A 113 22.94 -2.60 -25.64
N GLU A 114 23.34 -3.71 -26.26
CA GLU A 114 23.25 -3.86 -27.72
C GLU A 114 21.79 -3.90 -28.20
N ALA A 115 20.90 -4.61 -27.50
CA ALA A 115 19.46 -4.56 -27.78
C ALA A 115 18.92 -3.13 -27.76
N LEU A 116 19.27 -2.36 -26.72
CA LEU A 116 18.84 -0.96 -26.57
C LEU A 116 19.38 -0.08 -27.70
N LYS A 117 20.64 -0.24 -28.13
CA LYS A 117 21.20 0.50 -29.27
C LYS A 117 20.41 0.23 -30.55
N LEU A 118 20.06 -1.04 -30.82
CA LEU A 118 19.27 -1.42 -31.99
C LEU A 118 17.86 -0.83 -31.94
N LEU A 119 17.22 -0.87 -30.77
CA LEU A 119 15.88 -0.30 -30.57
C LEU A 119 15.88 1.22 -30.71
N ASP A 120 16.86 1.92 -30.14
CA ASP A 120 16.99 3.38 -30.26
C ASP A 120 17.29 3.83 -31.70
N ALA A 121 17.99 3.00 -32.49
CA ALA A 121 18.25 3.27 -33.90
C ALA A 121 17.06 2.95 -34.82
N THR A 122 16.07 2.19 -34.34
CA THR A 122 14.91 1.75 -35.14
C THR A 122 13.79 2.79 -35.05
N PRO A 123 13.28 3.35 -36.16
CA PRO A 123 12.09 4.19 -36.13
C PRO A 123 10.88 3.39 -35.64
N ASN A 124 10.18 3.90 -34.63
CA ASN A 124 9.04 3.21 -33.98
C ASN A 124 9.39 1.77 -33.54
N PRO A 125 10.32 1.60 -32.58
CA PRO A 125 10.73 0.27 -32.13
C PRO A 125 9.56 -0.44 -31.43
N ASP A 126 9.67 -1.76 -31.32
CA ASP A 126 8.77 -2.54 -30.47
C ASP A 126 8.84 -1.99 -29.04
N GLN A 127 7.72 -1.43 -28.58
CA GLN A 127 7.63 -0.74 -27.29
C GLN A 127 7.75 -1.70 -26.12
N GLU A 128 7.30 -2.95 -26.28
CA GLU A 128 7.40 -3.95 -25.24
C GLU A 128 8.85 -4.43 -25.09
N ALA A 129 9.52 -4.71 -26.22
CA ALA A 129 10.94 -5.04 -26.21
C ALA A 129 11.79 -3.91 -25.59
N LEU A 130 11.50 -2.64 -25.92
CA LEU A 130 12.17 -1.49 -25.34
C LEU A 130 11.94 -1.39 -23.82
N ARG A 131 10.70 -1.51 -23.38
CA ARG A 131 10.33 -1.47 -21.95
C ARG A 131 11.01 -2.59 -21.16
N VAL A 132 10.95 -3.83 -21.65
CA VAL A 132 11.57 -4.99 -21.00
C VAL A 132 13.09 -4.84 -20.93
N THR A 133 13.72 -4.34 -22.00
CA THR A 133 15.17 -4.07 -22.03
C THR A 133 15.58 -3.02 -21.00
N LEU A 134 14.87 -1.89 -20.96
CA LEU A 134 15.13 -0.80 -20.01
C LEU A 134 14.92 -1.24 -18.56
N ASN A 135 13.87 -2.02 -18.28
CA ASN A 135 13.65 -2.59 -16.95
C ASN A 135 14.77 -3.55 -16.54
N SER A 136 15.18 -4.44 -17.43
CA SER A 136 16.22 -5.43 -17.15
C SER A 136 17.57 -4.75 -16.87
N LEU A 137 17.95 -3.77 -17.71
CA LEU A 137 19.11 -2.94 -17.47
C LEU A 137 19.00 -2.16 -16.16
N GLY A 138 17.89 -1.45 -15.94
CA GLY A 138 17.69 -0.62 -14.75
C GLY A 138 17.84 -1.41 -13.45
N ARG A 139 17.18 -2.58 -13.36
CA ARG A 139 17.25 -3.45 -12.19
C ARG A 139 18.64 -4.05 -11.98
N ARG A 140 19.32 -4.48 -13.05
CA ARG A 140 20.66 -5.05 -12.92
C ARG A 140 21.71 -3.99 -12.57
N LEU A 141 21.59 -2.79 -13.13
CA LEU A 141 22.42 -1.63 -12.78
C LEU A 141 22.21 -1.22 -11.32
N GLU A 142 20.96 -1.24 -10.82
CA GLU A 142 20.66 -1.03 -9.40
C GLU A 142 21.36 -2.09 -8.53
N ALA A 143 21.27 -3.37 -8.88
CA ALA A 143 21.92 -4.46 -8.14
C ALA A 143 23.45 -4.34 -8.09
N LEU A 144 24.06 -3.76 -9.13
CA LEU A 144 25.50 -3.46 -9.19
C LEU A 144 25.87 -2.09 -8.61
N GLU A 145 24.95 -1.42 -7.90
CA GLU A 145 25.12 -0.09 -7.30
C GLU A 145 25.48 1.03 -8.32
N ARG A 146 25.16 0.84 -9.61
CA ARG A 146 25.32 1.86 -10.69
C ARG A 146 24.10 2.78 -10.75
N ILE A 147 23.83 3.46 -9.64
CA ILE A 147 22.55 4.14 -9.36
C ILE A 147 22.16 5.20 -10.41
N PRO A 148 23.04 6.11 -10.87
CA PRO A 148 22.66 7.12 -11.86
C PRO A 148 22.19 6.51 -13.20
N GLU A 149 22.82 5.41 -13.59
CA GLU A 149 22.46 4.70 -14.83
C GLU A 149 21.14 3.94 -14.64
N ALA A 150 20.94 3.31 -13.49
CA ALA A 150 19.68 2.67 -13.13
C ALA A 150 18.51 3.67 -13.15
N LEU A 151 18.65 4.84 -12.51
CA LEU A 151 17.66 5.92 -12.54
C LEU A 151 17.32 6.34 -13.97
N THR A 152 18.33 6.46 -14.84
CA THR A 152 18.14 6.81 -16.25
C THR A 152 17.32 5.75 -16.98
N MET A 153 17.66 4.47 -16.82
CA MET A 153 16.96 3.37 -17.50
C MET A 153 15.51 3.22 -17.01
N LEU A 154 15.28 3.26 -15.69
CA LEU A 154 13.93 3.15 -15.12
C LEU A 154 13.05 4.35 -15.49
N THR A 155 13.61 5.57 -15.51
CA THR A 155 12.88 6.77 -15.97
C THR A 155 12.48 6.65 -17.44
N ARG A 156 13.39 6.16 -18.29
CA ARG A 156 13.07 5.90 -19.72
C ARG A 156 12.00 4.83 -19.87
N SER A 157 12.04 3.76 -19.06
CA SER A 157 11.02 2.71 -19.08
C SER A 157 9.63 3.28 -18.76
N LEU A 158 9.53 4.13 -17.73
CA LEU A 158 8.28 4.79 -17.35
C LEU A 158 7.77 5.76 -18.42
N ALA A 159 8.65 6.34 -19.23
CA ALA A 159 8.25 7.17 -20.37
C ALA A 159 7.64 6.32 -21.51
N VAL A 160 8.04 5.05 -21.65
CA VAL A 160 7.44 4.10 -22.61
C VAL A 160 6.07 3.64 -22.12
N GLN A 161 5.98 3.23 -20.85
CA GLN A 161 4.73 2.85 -20.20
C GLN A 161 4.68 3.41 -18.77
N PRO A 162 3.81 4.41 -18.51
CA PRO A 162 3.73 5.03 -17.19
C PRO A 162 3.20 4.13 -16.07
N ASP A 163 2.34 3.17 -16.42
CA ASP A 163 1.68 2.26 -15.46
C ASP A 163 2.56 1.05 -15.15
N GLN A 164 3.65 1.27 -14.41
CA GLN A 164 4.59 0.24 -13.98
C GLN A 164 4.93 0.42 -12.50
N GLU A 165 4.05 -0.08 -11.62
CA GLU A 165 4.17 0.11 -10.17
C GLU A 165 5.53 -0.36 -9.60
N ILE A 166 6.00 -1.55 -9.99
CA ILE A 166 7.29 -2.08 -9.52
C ILE A 166 8.44 -1.16 -9.92
N VAL A 167 8.40 -0.59 -11.13
CA VAL A 167 9.43 0.33 -11.63
C VAL A 167 9.39 1.65 -10.86
N LEU A 168 8.18 2.15 -10.56
CA LEU A 168 8.00 3.32 -9.71
C LEU A 168 8.56 3.13 -8.31
N TYR A 169 8.30 1.96 -7.69
CA TYR A 169 8.87 1.59 -6.40
C TYR A 169 10.40 1.70 -6.40
N HIS A 170 11.07 1.09 -7.39
CA HIS A 170 12.53 1.13 -7.51
C HIS A 170 13.03 2.57 -7.75
N LEU A 171 12.40 3.32 -8.66
CA LEU A 171 12.78 4.70 -8.94
C LEU A 171 12.71 5.59 -7.69
N ILE A 172 11.62 5.50 -6.92
CA ILE A 172 11.40 6.27 -5.68
C ILE A 172 12.48 5.92 -4.64
N TYR A 173 12.74 4.62 -4.44
CA TYR A 173 13.77 4.17 -3.52
C TYR A 173 15.16 4.68 -3.92
N LEU A 174 15.51 4.62 -5.21
CA LEU A 174 16.79 5.11 -5.71
C LEU A 174 16.94 6.62 -5.54
N ARG A 175 15.89 7.42 -5.83
CA ARG A 175 15.90 8.86 -5.56
C ARG A 175 16.10 9.17 -4.09
N GLN A 176 15.43 8.43 -3.21
CA GLN A 176 15.58 8.56 -1.76
C GLN A 176 17.01 8.19 -1.32
N GLN A 177 17.61 7.13 -1.86
CA GLN A 177 19.00 6.75 -1.61
C GLN A 177 19.99 7.80 -2.11
N GLN A 178 19.70 8.47 -3.21
CA GLN A 178 20.55 9.52 -3.77
C GLN A 178 20.34 10.89 -3.13
N CYS A 179 19.40 11.03 -2.17
CA CYS A 179 18.94 12.32 -1.66
C CYS A 179 18.55 13.27 -2.81
N GLU A 180 17.95 12.72 -3.88
CA GLU A 180 17.43 13.49 -5.01
C GLU A 180 16.05 14.01 -4.65
N TRP A 181 15.99 15.29 -4.24
CA TRP A 181 14.77 15.92 -3.78
C TRP A 181 14.17 16.88 -4.82
N PRO A 182 12.83 16.93 -4.96
CA PRO A 182 11.84 16.12 -4.23
C PRO A 182 11.79 14.67 -4.74
N VAL A 183 11.72 13.69 -3.82
CA VAL A 183 11.72 12.25 -4.15
C VAL A 183 10.56 11.88 -5.08
N LEU A 184 9.38 12.44 -4.79
CA LEU A 184 8.13 12.21 -5.54
C LEU A 184 7.94 13.19 -6.71
N ALA A 185 9.04 13.72 -7.27
CA ALA A 185 8.95 14.57 -8.46
C ALA A 185 8.17 13.83 -9.58
N PRO A 186 7.10 14.43 -10.14
CA PRO A 186 6.28 13.80 -11.15
C PRO A 186 7.06 13.57 -12.45
N LEU A 187 6.63 12.58 -13.23
CA LEU A 187 7.18 12.25 -14.53
C LEU A 187 6.12 12.46 -15.63
N PRO A 188 6.50 12.57 -16.91
CA PRO A 188 5.52 12.63 -18.00
C PRO A 188 4.54 11.46 -17.92
N GLY A 189 3.25 11.76 -17.77
CA GLY A 189 2.19 10.74 -17.64
C GLY A 189 2.00 10.18 -16.22
N ILE A 190 2.77 10.61 -15.22
CA ILE A 190 2.72 10.13 -13.83
C ILE A 190 2.65 11.32 -12.87
N SER A 191 1.50 11.47 -12.20
CA SER A 191 1.30 12.51 -11.18
C SER A 191 2.07 12.20 -9.90
N ALA A 192 2.28 13.21 -9.05
CA ALA A 192 2.84 13.00 -7.72
C ALA A 192 1.97 12.06 -6.86
N ASP A 193 0.65 12.05 -7.06
CA ASP A 193 -0.26 11.12 -6.37
C ASP A 193 -0.04 9.68 -6.81
N ASN A 194 0.20 9.44 -8.11
CA ASN A 194 0.55 8.11 -8.60
C ASN A 194 1.94 7.67 -8.10
N MET A 195 2.89 8.61 -8.01
CA MET A 195 4.19 8.36 -7.36
C MET A 195 4.00 7.97 -5.90
N LEU A 196 3.20 8.74 -5.15
CA LEU A 196 2.90 8.51 -3.73
C LEU A 196 2.22 7.16 -3.52
N ALA A 197 1.26 6.82 -4.38
CA ALA A 197 0.61 5.52 -4.36
C ALA A 197 1.66 4.42 -4.45
N ALA A 198 2.59 4.47 -5.40
CA ALA A 198 3.62 3.45 -5.62
C ALA A 198 4.73 3.34 -4.53
N VAL A 199 4.71 4.18 -3.49
CA VAL A 199 5.71 4.15 -2.42
C VAL A 199 5.60 2.85 -1.62
N SER A 200 6.73 2.19 -1.35
CA SER A 200 6.75 1.02 -0.46
C SER A 200 6.50 1.38 0.99
N PRO A 201 6.03 0.45 1.83
CA PRO A 201 5.83 0.71 3.26
C PRO A 201 7.08 1.25 3.96
N VAL A 202 8.28 0.73 3.65
CA VAL A 202 9.54 1.20 4.24
C VAL A 202 9.90 2.61 3.80
N ALA A 203 9.75 2.93 2.51
CA ALA A 203 10.03 4.28 2.01
C ALA A 203 9.00 5.29 2.56
N MET A 204 7.75 4.86 2.77
CA MET A 204 6.68 5.69 3.32
C MET A 204 7.01 6.21 4.72
N LEU A 205 7.70 5.41 5.55
CA LEU A 205 8.13 5.83 6.89
C LEU A 205 8.99 7.10 6.87
N ALA A 206 9.79 7.31 5.82
CA ALA A 206 10.63 8.49 5.66
C ALA A 206 9.95 9.62 4.88
N ILE A 207 8.91 9.31 4.10
CA ILE A 207 8.18 10.28 3.26
C ILE A 207 7.04 10.95 4.03
N SER A 208 6.34 10.22 4.91
CA SER A 208 5.14 10.71 5.58
C SER A 208 5.11 10.34 7.06
N ASP A 209 4.77 11.33 7.89
CA ASP A 209 4.44 11.12 9.31
C ASP A 209 2.97 10.74 9.53
N ASP A 210 2.16 10.60 8.49
CA ASP A 210 0.75 10.26 8.64
C ASP A 210 0.58 8.74 8.86
N PRO A 211 0.11 8.28 10.03
CA PRO A 211 -0.06 6.86 10.29
C PRO A 211 -1.10 6.20 9.38
N ALA A 212 -2.11 6.95 8.91
CA ALA A 212 -3.11 6.43 7.98
C ALA A 212 -2.51 6.15 6.59
N LEU A 213 -1.60 7.01 6.12
CA LEU A 213 -0.87 6.77 4.86
C LEU A 213 0.10 5.60 4.98
N GLN A 214 0.75 5.44 6.14
CA GLN A 214 1.60 4.28 6.42
C GLN A 214 0.80 2.96 6.42
N LEU A 215 -0.38 2.93 7.05
CA LEU A 215 -1.30 1.78 6.98
C LEU A 215 -1.76 1.52 5.54
N HIS A 216 -2.16 2.55 4.81
CA HIS A 216 -2.60 2.40 3.42
C HIS A 216 -1.48 1.80 2.53
N ALA A 217 -0.24 2.29 2.68
CA ALA A 217 0.90 1.73 1.97
C ALA A 217 1.14 0.25 2.33
N ALA A 218 1.05 -0.11 3.62
CA ALA A 218 1.21 -1.48 4.10
C ALA A 218 0.15 -2.44 3.53
N VAL A 219 -1.13 -2.05 3.56
CA VAL A 219 -2.24 -2.85 3.01
C VAL A 219 -2.11 -3.00 1.49
N ARG A 220 -1.84 -1.90 0.77
CA ARG A 220 -1.71 -1.91 -0.69
C ARG A 220 -0.53 -2.73 -1.18
N HIS A 221 0.59 -2.74 -0.45
CA HIS A 221 1.76 -3.54 -0.83
C HIS A 221 1.47 -5.05 -0.84
N ARG A 222 0.38 -5.49 -0.20
CA ARG A 222 -0.14 -6.86 -0.25
C ARG A 222 -1.04 -7.11 -1.49
N GLU A 223 -1.59 -6.07 -2.13
CA GLU A 223 -2.55 -6.19 -3.22
C GLU A 223 -1.91 -6.41 -4.61
N PRO A 224 -1.09 -7.44 -4.80
CA PRO A 224 -1.17 -8.18 -6.04
C PRO A 224 -1.55 -9.64 -5.80
N LEU A 225 -2.70 -10.00 -6.40
CA LEU A 225 -3.26 -11.33 -6.66
C LEU A 225 -4.25 -11.86 -5.61
N PRO A 226 -5.39 -12.44 -6.04
CA PRO A 226 -6.28 -13.19 -5.16
C PRO A 226 -5.48 -14.38 -4.63
N LEU A 227 -4.84 -14.21 -3.47
CA LEU A 227 -4.28 -15.35 -2.77
C LEU A 227 -5.45 -16.28 -2.50
N PRO A 228 -5.40 -17.55 -2.93
CA PRO A 228 -6.35 -18.53 -2.43
C PRO A 228 -6.33 -18.44 -0.91
N VAL A 229 -7.50 -18.57 -0.25
CA VAL A 229 -7.56 -18.62 1.21
C VAL A 229 -6.58 -19.68 1.66
N MET A 230 -5.47 -19.24 2.24
CA MET A 230 -4.37 -20.14 2.58
C MET A 230 -4.83 -21.01 3.74
N PRO A 231 -4.58 -22.33 3.70
CA PRO A 231 -4.97 -23.20 4.79
C PRO A 231 -4.23 -22.78 6.06
N ARG A 232 -4.95 -22.70 7.18
CA ARG A 232 -4.35 -22.57 8.51
C ARG A 232 -3.70 -23.91 8.87
N PHE A 233 -2.41 -23.88 9.22
CA PHE A 233 -1.68 -25.07 9.66
C PHE A 233 -1.79 -25.29 11.16
N ALA A 234 -1.59 -24.26 11.99
CA ALA A 234 -1.59 -24.44 13.44
C ALA A 234 -3.01 -24.57 14.04
N PRO A 235 -3.18 -25.39 15.10
CA PRO A 235 -4.43 -25.49 15.83
C PRO A 235 -4.83 -24.14 16.45
N VAL A 236 -6.13 -23.83 16.42
CA VAL A 236 -6.64 -22.56 16.99
C VAL A 236 -6.50 -22.53 18.51
N ALA A 237 -6.66 -23.69 19.16
CA ALA A 237 -6.56 -23.83 20.62
C ALA A 237 -5.11 -23.76 21.14
N GLY A 238 -4.11 -23.75 20.26
CA GLY A 238 -2.72 -23.88 20.65
C GLY A 238 -2.32 -25.33 20.88
N TYR A 239 -1.17 -25.52 21.52
CA TYR A 239 -0.56 -26.81 21.77
C TYR A 239 -0.46 -27.07 23.29
N SER A 240 0.03 -28.24 23.68
CA SER A 240 0.27 -28.58 25.09
C SER A 240 1.73 -29.00 25.30
N HIS A 241 2.49 -28.15 25.98
CA HIS A 241 3.92 -28.34 26.21
C HIS A 241 4.28 -28.10 27.68
N GLY A 242 5.41 -28.68 28.12
CA GLY A 242 5.99 -28.35 29.43
C GLY A 242 6.70 -26.98 29.49
N ARG A 243 7.03 -26.40 28.33
CA ARG A 243 7.65 -25.08 28.16
C ARG A 243 7.02 -24.39 26.95
N LEU A 244 6.87 -23.06 27.01
CA LEU A 244 6.36 -22.28 25.89
C LEU A 244 7.36 -22.25 24.73
N ARG A 245 6.95 -22.63 23.52
CA ARG A 245 7.81 -22.59 22.33
C ARG A 245 7.67 -21.26 21.60
N ILE A 246 8.75 -20.48 21.53
CA ILE A 246 8.80 -19.18 20.87
C ILE A 246 9.62 -19.30 19.59
N GLY A 247 9.02 -18.94 18.45
CA GLY A 247 9.71 -18.87 17.16
C GLY A 247 10.01 -17.44 16.77
N TYR A 248 11.23 -17.17 16.32
CA TYR A 248 11.64 -15.89 15.72
C TYR A 248 11.87 -16.09 14.21
N LEU A 249 11.06 -15.44 13.39
CA LEU A 249 11.15 -15.48 11.93
C LEU A 249 11.92 -14.26 11.41
N SER A 250 13.04 -14.49 10.73
CA SER A 250 13.83 -13.39 10.17
C SER A 250 14.73 -13.81 9.01
N SER A 251 14.84 -12.93 8.01
CA SER A 251 15.88 -12.97 6.98
C SER A 251 17.08 -12.10 7.37
N ASN A 252 17.21 -11.73 8.64
CA ASN A 252 18.20 -10.77 9.13
C ASN A 252 19.03 -11.28 10.33
N PHE A 253 19.12 -12.60 10.50
CA PHE A 253 20.07 -13.22 11.43
C PHE A 253 21.49 -13.14 10.84
N GLY A 254 22.29 -12.16 11.23
CA GLY A 254 23.59 -11.87 10.60
C GLY A 254 24.01 -10.42 10.79
N ARG A 255 24.78 -9.87 9.86
CA ARG A 255 25.22 -8.46 9.90
C ARG A 255 24.09 -7.45 9.62
N HIS A 256 23.10 -7.41 10.50
CA HIS A 256 21.91 -6.57 10.38
C HIS A 256 21.50 -5.99 11.73
N PRO A 257 20.94 -4.76 11.79
CA PRO A 257 20.47 -4.12 13.03
C PRO A 257 19.63 -5.02 13.95
N VAL A 258 18.70 -5.81 13.39
CA VAL A 258 17.90 -6.78 14.15
C VAL A 258 18.77 -7.71 14.99
N SER A 259 19.81 -8.31 14.41
CA SER A 259 20.71 -9.20 15.15
C SER A 259 21.54 -8.46 16.18
N TYR A 260 22.01 -7.25 15.87
CA TYR A 260 22.78 -6.43 16.81
C TYR A 260 21.95 -5.93 17.99
N LEU A 261 20.62 -5.89 17.88
CA LEU A 261 19.73 -5.56 19.00
C LEU A 261 19.32 -6.81 19.80
N THR A 262 19.09 -7.93 19.10
CA THR A 262 18.42 -9.11 19.69
C THR A 262 19.35 -10.23 20.13
N ALA A 263 20.65 -10.19 19.84
CA ALA A 263 21.55 -11.29 20.21
C ALA A 263 21.49 -11.64 21.71
N GLU A 264 21.48 -10.63 22.59
CA GLU A 264 21.38 -10.85 24.03
C GLU A 264 19.96 -11.28 24.48
N LEU A 265 18.91 -10.92 23.73
CA LEU A 265 17.54 -11.37 24.01
C LEU A 265 17.46 -12.90 24.02
N TYR A 266 17.98 -13.53 22.97
CA TYR A 266 17.95 -14.99 22.85
C TYR A 266 18.79 -15.67 23.95
N GLU A 267 19.93 -15.07 24.30
CA GLU A 267 20.81 -15.57 25.37
C GLU A 267 20.16 -15.52 26.76
N LEU A 268 19.23 -14.59 26.99
CA LEU A 268 18.67 -14.31 28.31
C LEU A 268 17.32 -14.98 28.58
N HIS A 269 16.66 -15.53 27.56
CA HIS A 269 15.40 -16.25 27.75
C HIS A 269 15.53 -17.37 28.79
N ASP A 270 14.58 -17.47 29.73
CA ASP A 270 14.58 -18.48 30.78
C ASP A 270 14.19 -19.85 30.21
N ARG A 271 15.20 -20.69 29.96
CA ARG A 271 15.02 -22.03 29.38
C ARG A 271 14.30 -23.03 30.29
N HIS A 272 14.00 -22.66 31.54
CA HIS A 272 13.09 -23.43 32.39
C HIS A 272 11.62 -23.16 32.05
N ARG A 273 11.29 -22.00 31.47
CA ARG A 273 9.93 -21.59 31.11
C ARG A 273 9.67 -21.67 29.61
N VAL A 274 10.68 -21.38 28.79
CA VAL A 274 10.54 -21.27 27.34
C VAL A 274 11.56 -22.12 26.59
N GLU A 275 11.26 -22.39 25.32
CA GLU A 275 12.16 -23.00 24.34
C GLU A 275 12.18 -22.13 23.08
N VAL A 276 13.38 -21.79 22.59
CA VAL A 276 13.57 -20.73 21.60
C VAL A 276 14.02 -21.31 20.25
N PHE A 277 13.25 -20.97 19.20
CA PHE A 277 13.48 -21.36 17.82
C PHE A 277 13.79 -20.14 16.95
N GLY A 278 14.77 -20.26 16.06
CA GLY A 278 15.04 -19.30 14.99
C GLY A 278 14.73 -19.88 13.62
N PHE A 279 13.93 -19.19 12.83
CA PHE A 279 13.63 -19.55 11.43
C PHE A 279 14.28 -18.53 10.50
N CYS A 280 15.35 -18.97 9.83
CA CYS A 280 16.24 -18.08 9.10
C CYS A 280 16.03 -18.11 7.59
N GLY A 281 15.56 -17.01 7.02
CA GLY A 281 15.38 -16.83 5.58
C GLY A 281 16.61 -16.32 4.82
N SER A 282 17.71 -15.99 5.49
CA SER A 282 18.92 -15.48 4.84
C SER A 282 19.95 -16.57 4.50
N PRO A 283 20.73 -16.38 3.40
CA PRO A 283 21.96 -17.12 3.15
C PRO A 283 22.95 -17.03 4.32
N GLU A 284 23.87 -17.98 4.41
CA GLU A 284 24.93 -17.95 5.42
C GLU A 284 25.92 -16.82 5.15
N ASP A 285 26.16 -15.95 6.14
CA ASP A 285 27.11 -14.84 6.04
C ASP A 285 28.42 -15.09 6.80
N ASN A 286 28.52 -16.21 7.53
CA ASN A 286 29.67 -16.64 8.35
C ASN A 286 30.13 -15.60 9.38
N SER A 287 29.28 -14.64 9.71
CA SER A 287 29.63 -13.56 10.62
C SER A 287 29.67 -14.05 12.08
N GLU A 288 30.43 -13.35 12.91
CA GLU A 288 30.46 -13.63 14.35
C GLU A 288 29.08 -13.46 14.98
N ILE A 289 28.33 -12.43 14.59
CA ILE A 289 26.99 -12.18 15.10
C ILE A 289 26.01 -13.27 14.68
N ARG A 290 26.09 -13.81 13.45
CA ARG A 290 25.31 -14.97 13.01
C ARG A 290 25.55 -16.18 13.89
N ARG A 291 26.83 -16.51 14.14
CA ARG A 291 27.20 -17.62 15.04
C ARG A 291 26.70 -17.42 16.47
N ARG A 292 26.75 -16.18 16.98
CA ARG A 292 26.25 -15.85 18.32
C ARG A 292 24.74 -16.01 18.41
N VAL A 293 24.00 -15.46 17.46
CA VAL A 293 22.53 -15.57 17.42
C VAL A 293 22.10 -17.03 17.28
N SER A 294 22.71 -17.80 16.37
CA SER A 294 22.33 -19.21 16.19
C SER A 294 22.67 -20.06 17.41
N ALA A 295 23.81 -19.83 18.08
CA ALA A 295 24.19 -20.53 19.30
C ALA A 295 23.35 -20.13 20.53
N ALA A 296 22.69 -18.96 20.49
CA ALA A 296 21.84 -18.48 21.56
C ALA A 296 20.41 -19.02 21.50
N MET A 297 20.04 -19.75 20.46
CA MET A 297 18.72 -20.37 20.29
C MET A 297 18.82 -21.89 20.52
N ASP A 298 17.77 -22.52 21.06
CA ASP A 298 17.76 -23.97 21.27
C ASP A 298 17.74 -24.70 19.92
N HIS A 299 17.02 -24.13 18.94
CA HIS A 299 16.93 -24.63 17.58
C HIS A 299 17.11 -23.50 16.57
N PHE A 300 17.93 -23.71 15.55
CA PHE A 300 18.15 -22.75 14.47
C PHE A 300 17.92 -23.42 13.11
N ILE A 301 16.78 -23.12 12.49
CA ILE A 301 16.28 -23.77 11.29
C ILE A 301 16.48 -22.86 10.09
N ARG A 302 17.17 -23.38 9.08
CA ARG A 302 17.41 -22.70 7.80
C ARG A 302 16.22 -22.92 6.88
N ILE A 303 15.56 -21.84 6.49
CA ILE A 303 14.41 -21.85 5.58
C ILE A 303 14.71 -21.15 4.24
N ASP A 304 15.92 -20.64 4.03
CA ASP A 304 16.33 -19.89 2.84
C ASP A 304 16.21 -20.68 1.52
N GLN A 305 16.25 -22.01 1.59
CA GLN A 305 16.06 -22.91 0.44
C GLN A 305 14.66 -23.55 0.39
N MET A 306 13.77 -23.22 1.33
CA MET A 306 12.42 -23.76 1.41
C MET A 306 11.43 -22.85 0.69
N SER A 307 10.38 -23.43 0.10
CA SER A 307 9.20 -22.65 -0.33
C SER A 307 8.51 -22.00 0.89
N ASP A 308 7.65 -21.00 0.67
CA ASP A 308 6.89 -20.38 1.78
C ASP A 308 5.97 -21.39 2.48
N GLU A 309 5.40 -22.33 1.72
CA GLU A 309 4.58 -23.41 2.28
C GLU A 309 5.41 -24.37 3.14
N ASP A 310 6.55 -24.84 2.64
CA ASP A 310 7.42 -25.76 3.38
C ASP A 310 7.98 -25.11 4.65
N ALA A 311 8.33 -23.83 4.58
CA ALA A 311 8.76 -23.06 5.75
C ALA A 311 7.63 -22.93 6.78
N ALA A 312 6.40 -22.67 6.35
CA ALA A 312 5.24 -22.65 7.23
C ALA A 312 4.95 -24.02 7.86
N ARG A 313 5.09 -25.12 7.10
CA ARG A 313 4.98 -26.48 7.63
C ARG A 313 6.06 -26.76 8.67
N ALA A 314 7.32 -26.39 8.40
CA ALA A 314 8.41 -26.58 9.36
C ALA A 314 8.19 -25.81 10.68
N ILE A 315 7.57 -24.63 10.64
CA ILE A 315 7.18 -23.88 11.84
C ILE A 315 6.04 -24.60 12.57
N CYS A 316 5.04 -25.10 11.85
CA CYS A 316 3.92 -25.83 12.43
C CYS A 316 4.37 -27.16 13.07
N ASP A 317 5.24 -27.91 12.40
CA ASP A 317 5.79 -29.20 12.86
C ASP A 317 6.68 -29.04 14.11
N ALA A 318 7.25 -27.84 14.31
CA ALA A 318 7.95 -27.48 15.55
C ALA A 318 6.99 -27.10 16.70
N GLU A 319 5.68 -27.09 16.45
CA GLU A 319 4.60 -26.73 17.39
C GLU A 319 4.86 -25.37 18.07
N ILE A 320 5.21 -24.36 17.27
CA ILE A 320 5.49 -23.01 17.80
C ILE A 320 4.21 -22.39 18.37
N ASP A 321 4.22 -22.02 19.65
CA ASP A 321 3.09 -21.37 20.33
C ASP A 321 2.96 -19.91 19.93
N ILE A 322 4.10 -19.20 19.87
CA ILE A 322 4.18 -17.78 19.52
C ILE A 322 5.24 -17.60 18.44
N LEU A 323 4.83 -17.11 17.28
CA LEU A 323 5.72 -16.73 16.19
C LEU A 323 5.90 -15.21 16.15
N VAL A 324 7.12 -14.76 16.34
CA VAL A 324 7.52 -13.36 16.27
C VAL A 324 8.13 -13.08 14.89
N ASP A 325 7.43 -12.30 14.09
CA ASP A 325 7.95 -11.75 12.82
C ASP A 325 8.89 -10.58 13.10
N LEU A 326 10.15 -10.75 12.75
CA LEU A 326 11.21 -9.74 12.87
C LEU A 326 11.50 -9.03 11.54
N GLN A 327 10.57 -9.10 10.57
CA GLN A 327 10.82 -8.69 9.20
C GLN A 327 9.86 -7.59 8.73
N GLY A 328 8.55 -7.77 8.88
CA GLY A 328 7.52 -6.88 8.34
C GLY A 328 7.70 -6.65 6.83
N HIS A 329 7.72 -5.39 6.40
CA HIS A 329 7.86 -4.99 4.98
C HIS A 329 9.31 -4.76 4.52
N THR A 330 10.30 -5.23 5.28
CA THR A 330 11.72 -5.01 4.94
C THR A 330 12.27 -6.05 3.96
N ALA A 331 13.37 -5.73 3.27
CA ALA A 331 13.98 -6.62 2.27
C ALA A 331 14.24 -8.03 2.83
N GLY A 332 13.78 -9.05 2.11
CA GLY A 332 13.82 -10.45 2.57
C GLY A 332 12.55 -10.90 3.33
N ALA A 333 11.51 -10.06 3.38
CA ALA A 333 10.17 -10.43 3.86
C ALA A 333 9.61 -11.65 3.11
N ARG A 334 9.01 -12.55 3.90
CA ARG A 334 8.31 -13.76 3.41
C ARG A 334 6.90 -13.81 3.99
N PRO A 335 6.04 -12.83 3.68
CA PRO A 335 4.74 -12.66 4.34
C PRO A 335 3.79 -13.83 4.12
N ASN A 336 3.94 -14.59 3.03
CA ASN A 336 3.11 -15.77 2.77
C ASN A 336 3.31 -16.88 3.82
N ILE A 337 4.47 -16.95 4.48
CA ILE A 337 4.68 -17.89 5.60
C ILE A 337 3.65 -17.61 6.69
N LEU A 338 3.47 -16.33 7.05
CA LEU A 338 2.54 -15.89 8.08
C LEU A 338 1.07 -16.09 7.64
N ALA A 339 0.80 -16.04 6.34
CA ALA A 339 -0.53 -16.26 5.77
C ALA A 339 -1.06 -17.69 5.95
N TYR A 340 -0.17 -18.68 6.10
CA TYR A 340 -0.54 -20.07 6.45
C TYR A 340 -0.91 -20.26 7.92
N HIS A 341 -0.84 -19.21 8.76
CA HIS A 341 -1.00 -19.30 10.21
C HIS A 341 -0.24 -20.50 10.83
N PRO A 342 1.09 -20.60 10.63
CA PRO A 342 1.88 -21.71 11.14
C PRO A 342 2.07 -21.71 12.67
N ALA A 343 1.63 -20.65 13.36
CA ALA A 343 1.53 -20.60 14.82
C ALA A 343 0.15 -20.09 15.28
N PRO A 344 -0.34 -20.49 16.47
CA PRO A 344 -1.61 -20.04 17.03
C PRO A 344 -1.67 -18.55 17.36
N VAL A 345 -0.51 -17.94 17.64
CA VAL A 345 -0.31 -16.51 17.92
C VAL A 345 0.85 -15.98 17.08
N GLN A 346 0.64 -14.90 16.34
CA GLN A 346 1.65 -14.24 15.52
C GLN A 346 1.83 -12.78 15.94
N ILE A 347 3.08 -12.33 16.06
CA ILE A 347 3.44 -11.02 16.59
C ILE A 347 4.40 -10.31 15.64
N ALA A 348 4.08 -9.09 15.20
CA ALA A 348 5.03 -8.19 14.56
C ALA A 348 5.94 -7.55 15.62
N TYR A 349 7.26 -7.67 15.44
CA TYR A 349 8.21 -7.00 16.33
C TYR A 349 9.49 -6.54 15.62
N LEU A 350 9.87 -5.30 15.94
CA LEU A 350 11.18 -4.65 15.75
C LEU A 350 11.62 -4.37 14.30
N GLY A 351 11.60 -5.37 13.41
CA GLY A 351 12.21 -5.25 12.08
C GLY A 351 11.62 -4.13 11.22
N PHE A 352 10.30 -3.96 11.30
CA PHE A 352 9.56 -2.89 10.62
C PHE A 352 8.86 -2.01 11.66
N PRO A 353 9.21 -0.72 11.79
CA PRO A 353 8.65 0.17 12.81
C PRO A 353 7.34 0.83 12.34
N GLY A 354 6.35 -0.01 12.04
CA GLY A 354 5.01 0.37 11.58
C GLY A 354 4.09 -0.85 11.54
N THR A 355 2.83 -0.65 11.13
CA THR A 355 1.87 -1.75 10.96
C THR A 355 2.25 -2.64 9.78
N SER A 356 2.09 -3.95 9.92
CA SER A 356 2.17 -4.88 8.80
C SER A 356 1.01 -4.71 7.82
N GLY A 357 -0.14 -4.18 8.26
CA GLY A 357 -1.37 -4.22 7.44
C GLY A 357 -1.87 -5.64 7.18
N MET A 358 -1.34 -6.65 7.89
CA MET A 358 -1.69 -8.06 7.71
C MET A 358 -2.69 -8.49 8.79
N PRO A 359 -3.92 -8.90 8.43
CA PRO A 359 -4.88 -9.48 9.37
C PRO A 359 -4.41 -10.82 9.97
N GLU A 360 -3.40 -11.46 9.37
CA GLU A 360 -2.85 -12.71 9.87
C GLU A 360 -1.92 -12.52 11.07
N ILE A 361 -1.45 -11.29 11.34
CA ILE A 361 -0.65 -10.96 12.51
C ILE A 361 -1.56 -10.44 13.62
N ASP A 362 -1.59 -11.15 14.75
CA ASP A 362 -2.51 -10.85 15.85
C ASP A 362 -2.10 -9.60 16.62
N TYR A 363 -0.79 -9.44 16.87
CA TYR A 363 -0.27 -8.42 17.78
C TYR A 363 0.94 -7.67 17.22
N VAL A 364 1.15 -6.45 17.71
CA VAL A 364 2.38 -5.68 17.53
C VAL A 364 2.98 -5.34 18.89
N LEU A 365 4.27 -5.61 19.09
CA LEU A 365 4.95 -5.27 20.33
C LEU A 365 5.43 -3.82 20.30
N ALA A 366 5.00 -3.03 21.29
CA ALA A 366 5.21 -1.59 21.35
C ALA A 366 5.40 -1.09 22.80
N ASP A 367 5.59 0.21 22.98
CA ASP A 367 5.39 0.91 24.25
C ASP A 367 4.37 2.04 24.07
N ARG A 368 3.89 2.60 25.18
CA ARG A 368 2.86 3.64 25.15
C ARG A 368 3.33 4.98 24.56
N TYR A 369 4.63 5.18 24.41
CA TYR A 369 5.18 6.37 23.78
C TYR A 369 5.16 6.26 22.25
N VAL A 370 5.64 5.14 21.69
CA VAL A 370 5.69 4.94 20.23
C VAL A 370 4.31 4.67 19.62
N LEU A 371 3.45 3.95 20.33
CA LEU A 371 2.10 3.63 19.87
C LEU A 371 1.06 4.16 20.86
N THR A 372 0.63 5.39 20.64
CA THR A 372 -0.37 6.08 21.45
C THR A 372 -1.76 5.47 21.24
N GLU A 373 -2.68 5.69 22.19
CA GLU A 373 -4.07 5.22 22.10
C GLU A 373 -4.79 5.74 20.85
N GLU A 374 -4.53 6.98 20.43
CA GLU A 374 -5.08 7.53 19.18
C GLU A 374 -4.53 6.80 17.94
N SER A 375 -3.25 6.45 17.93
CA SER A 375 -2.59 5.82 16.78
C SER A 375 -2.93 4.34 16.62
N VAL A 376 -3.51 3.69 17.63
CA VAL A 376 -3.93 2.27 17.56
C VAL A 376 -4.89 2.01 16.40
N ARG A 377 -5.76 2.98 16.05
CA ARG A 377 -6.69 2.84 14.91
C ARG A 377 -6.00 2.70 13.54
N HIS A 378 -4.70 3.00 13.48
CA HIS A 378 -3.88 2.93 12.26
C HIS A 378 -2.99 1.68 12.24
N PHE A 379 -3.24 0.71 13.11
CA PHE A 379 -2.59 -0.59 13.11
C PHE A 379 -3.63 -1.68 12.86
N SER A 380 -3.31 -2.67 12.02
CA SER A 380 -4.12 -3.87 11.87
C SER A 380 -4.00 -4.79 13.09
N GLU A 381 -2.83 -4.78 13.73
CA GLU A 381 -2.50 -5.61 14.87
C GLU A 381 -2.93 -4.99 16.21
N LYS A 382 -3.17 -5.84 17.21
CA LYS A 382 -3.45 -5.37 18.58
C LYS A 382 -2.14 -5.02 19.30
N PRO A 383 -2.04 -3.87 20.00
CA PRO A 383 -0.82 -3.51 20.70
C PRO A 383 -0.59 -4.41 21.93
N LEU A 384 0.63 -4.90 22.08
CA LEU A 384 1.17 -5.47 23.32
C LEU A 384 2.20 -4.49 23.89
N TYR A 385 1.85 -3.86 25.00
CA TYR A 385 2.69 -2.81 25.60
C TYR A 385 3.73 -3.37 26.57
N LEU A 386 5.00 -3.15 26.25
CA LEU A 386 6.09 -3.21 27.20
C LEU A 386 6.02 -2.00 28.14
N PRO A 387 6.38 -2.17 29.44
CA PRO A 387 6.18 -1.13 30.44
C PRO A 387 7.11 0.07 30.29
N ASP A 388 8.33 -0.13 29.76
CA ASP A 388 9.36 0.90 29.73
C ASP A 388 9.70 1.38 28.30
N CYS A 389 10.08 0.45 27.40
CA CYS A 389 10.49 0.75 26.03
C CYS A 389 10.22 -0.46 25.12
N PHE A 390 9.85 -0.22 23.86
CA PHE A 390 9.63 -1.26 22.86
C PHE A 390 10.92 -1.95 22.39
N GLN A 391 12.04 -1.22 22.36
CA GLN A 391 13.28 -1.69 21.73
C GLN A 391 14.15 -2.45 22.73
N VAL A 392 14.52 -3.68 22.37
CA VAL A 392 15.57 -4.44 23.05
C VAL A 392 16.96 -3.99 22.58
N ASN A 393 17.97 -4.05 23.46
CA ASN A 393 19.35 -3.70 23.13
C ASN A 393 20.33 -4.78 23.61
N ASP A 394 21.42 -4.97 22.88
CA ASP A 394 22.52 -5.87 23.28
C ASP A 394 23.62 -5.08 24.00
N ARG A 395 23.82 -5.38 25.29
CA ARG A 395 24.86 -4.75 26.11
C ARG A 395 26.24 -5.36 25.92
N LYS A 396 26.34 -6.55 25.32
CA LYS A 396 27.62 -7.26 25.14
C LYS A 396 28.38 -6.78 23.91
N ARG A 397 27.89 -5.76 23.20
CA ARG A 397 28.54 -5.18 22.03
C ARG A 397 29.87 -4.54 22.41
N VAL A 398 30.93 -5.04 21.77
CA VAL A 398 32.29 -4.56 22.00
C VAL A 398 32.58 -3.36 21.10
N ALA A 399 32.83 -2.20 21.70
CA ALA A 399 33.40 -1.05 21.02
C ALA A 399 34.93 -1.12 21.03
N ALA A 400 35.57 -0.68 19.95
CA ALA A 400 37.01 -0.46 19.94
C ALA A 400 37.36 0.78 20.78
N ALA A 401 38.64 0.93 21.14
CA ALA A 401 39.12 2.18 21.72
C ALA A 401 38.84 3.36 20.75
N PRO A 402 38.30 4.49 21.24
CA PRO A 402 38.07 5.67 20.43
C PRO A 402 39.41 6.23 19.92
N LEU A 403 39.41 6.70 18.68
CA LEU A 403 40.53 7.45 18.11
C LEU A 403 40.33 8.95 18.36
N GLY A 404 41.37 9.77 18.15
CA GLY A 404 41.24 11.23 18.17
C GLY A 404 40.41 11.75 16.99
N ARG A 405 39.93 13.00 17.07
CA ARG A 405 39.11 13.62 16.02
C ARG A 405 39.87 13.73 14.70
N ALA A 406 41.15 14.07 14.74
CA ALA A 406 42.02 14.14 13.57
C ALA A 406 42.05 12.84 12.72
N GLU A 407 42.00 11.67 13.36
CA GLU A 407 41.97 10.35 12.68
C GLU A 407 40.70 10.14 11.85
N TYR A 408 39.64 10.88 12.16
CA TYR A 408 38.38 10.89 11.41
C TYR A 408 38.25 12.08 10.46
N GLY A 409 39.29 12.91 10.33
CA GLY A 409 39.26 14.15 9.56
C GLY A 409 38.38 15.23 10.19
N LEU A 410 38.10 15.13 11.50
CA LEU A 410 37.30 16.09 12.25
C LEU A 410 38.20 17.19 12.85
N PRO A 411 37.72 18.44 12.93
CA PRO A 411 38.40 19.51 13.65
C PRO A 411 38.43 19.24 15.17
N GLU A 412 39.55 19.53 15.82
CA GLU A 412 39.72 19.33 17.26
C GLU A 412 38.96 20.39 18.08
N ASP A 413 38.85 21.61 17.57
CA ASP A 413 38.35 22.80 18.26
C ASP A 413 36.93 23.24 17.84
N ALA A 414 36.21 22.43 17.05
CA ALA A 414 34.84 22.73 16.62
C ALA A 414 33.81 21.79 17.27
N PHE A 415 32.55 22.24 17.33
CA PHE A 415 31.44 21.41 17.78
C PHE A 415 31.03 20.40 16.70
N VAL A 416 31.02 19.10 17.02
CA VAL A 416 30.72 18.03 16.07
C VAL A 416 29.27 17.58 16.25
N PHE A 417 28.38 18.08 15.40
CA PHE A 417 27.08 17.43 15.21
C PHE A 417 27.28 16.13 14.44
N CYS A 418 26.53 15.09 14.79
CA CYS A 418 26.66 13.77 14.17
C CYS A 418 25.31 13.21 13.77
N THR A 419 25.21 12.57 12.61
CA THR A 419 24.05 11.73 12.27
C THR A 419 24.49 10.53 11.42
N PHE A 420 24.46 9.35 12.03
CA PHE A 420 24.78 8.09 11.34
C PHE A 420 23.54 7.31 10.93
N ASN A 421 22.40 8.00 10.85
CA ASN A 421 21.21 7.46 10.18
C ASN A 421 21.52 7.17 8.71
N LYS A 422 20.90 6.12 8.15
CA LYS A 422 20.96 5.86 6.70
C LYS A 422 20.37 7.07 5.97
N ASN A 423 21.07 7.56 4.94
CA ASN A 423 20.69 8.77 4.22
C ASN A 423 19.34 8.66 3.49
N THR A 424 18.81 7.44 3.27
CA THR A 424 17.42 7.24 2.81
C THR A 424 16.37 7.81 3.77
N LYS A 425 16.73 8.07 5.04
CA LYS A 425 15.87 8.74 6.01
C LYS A 425 15.91 10.26 5.88
N PHE A 426 16.88 10.82 5.14
CA PHE A 426 17.06 12.26 5.01
C PHE A 426 15.98 12.85 4.10
N ASN A 427 15.41 13.97 4.55
CA ASN A 427 14.43 14.75 3.82
C ASN A 427 14.88 16.23 3.76
N PRO A 428 14.38 16.99 2.78
CA PRO A 428 14.81 18.36 2.58
C PRO A 428 14.52 19.26 3.79
N GLU A 429 13.44 19.01 4.54
CA GLU A 429 13.03 19.81 5.69
C GLU A 429 14.05 19.76 6.83
N PHE A 430 14.40 18.55 7.30
CA PHE A 430 15.37 18.35 8.38
C PHE A 430 16.80 18.66 7.94
N PHE A 431 17.17 18.32 6.70
CA PHE A 431 18.49 18.67 6.21
C PHE A 431 18.68 20.19 6.13
N SER A 432 17.65 20.94 5.75
CA SER A 432 17.67 22.41 5.80
C SER A 432 17.72 22.95 7.23
N ALA A 433 17.03 22.31 8.19
CA ALA A 433 17.15 22.64 9.60
C ALA A 433 18.59 22.46 10.10
N TRP A 434 19.27 21.39 9.70
CA TRP A 434 20.69 21.18 10.02
C TRP A 434 21.57 22.27 9.40
N MET A 435 21.30 22.72 8.17
CA MET A 435 22.04 23.83 7.57
C MET A 435 21.84 25.13 8.35
N ARG A 436 20.61 25.43 8.81
CA ARG A 436 20.32 26.57 9.69
C ARG A 436 21.04 26.48 11.03
N ILE A 437 21.11 25.28 11.63
CA ILE A 437 21.88 25.02 12.86
C ILE A 437 23.37 25.32 12.62
N LEU A 438 23.96 24.81 11.52
CA LEU A 438 25.36 25.06 11.18
C LEU A 438 25.66 26.54 10.92
N ALA A 439 24.74 27.26 10.26
CA ALA A 439 24.87 28.69 10.02
C ALA A 439 24.87 29.51 11.33
N ARG A 440 24.07 29.10 12.32
CA ARG A 440 24.00 29.72 13.65
C ARG A 440 25.10 29.28 14.60
N THR A 441 25.88 28.26 14.24
CA THR A 441 27.00 27.73 15.01
C THR A 441 28.26 27.74 14.14
N PRO A 442 28.91 28.90 13.92
CA PRO A 442 29.95 29.05 12.90
C PRO A 442 31.17 28.14 13.11
N ASN A 443 31.46 27.74 14.35
CA ASN A 443 32.53 26.80 14.71
C ASN A 443 31.96 25.40 15.01
N SER A 444 31.24 24.81 14.05
CA SER A 444 30.72 23.44 14.17
C SER A 444 30.85 22.67 12.86
N VAL A 445 30.68 21.36 12.85
CA VAL A 445 30.61 20.56 11.61
C VAL A 445 29.49 19.53 11.74
N LEU A 446 28.97 19.05 10.62
CA LEU A 446 28.06 17.91 10.57
C LEU A 446 28.81 16.68 10.04
N TRP A 447 28.93 15.66 10.88
CA TRP A 447 29.51 14.37 10.56
C TRP A 447 28.40 13.36 10.23
N LEU A 448 28.36 12.87 8.99
CA LEU A 448 27.22 12.11 8.48
C LEU A 448 27.60 10.94 7.58
N LEU A 449 26.63 10.08 7.27
CA LEU A 449 26.78 9.01 6.27
C LEU A 449 26.19 9.41 4.92
N ALA A 450 26.81 8.92 3.84
CA ALA A 450 26.25 8.89 2.50
C ALA A 450 26.38 7.46 1.96
N ALA A 451 25.38 6.98 1.23
CA ALA A 451 25.39 5.63 0.67
C ALA A 451 26.53 5.44 -0.34
N ASP A 452 26.76 6.45 -1.17
CA ASP A 452 27.70 6.51 -2.28
C ASP A 452 28.08 7.98 -2.62
N GLU A 453 28.95 8.15 -3.60
CA GLU A 453 29.46 9.46 -4.03
C GLU A 453 28.37 10.35 -4.66
N GLY A 454 27.37 9.77 -5.35
CA GLY A 454 26.27 10.53 -5.93
C GLY A 454 25.40 11.19 -4.85
N ALA A 455 25.03 10.42 -3.83
CA ALA A 455 24.34 10.94 -2.65
C ALA A 455 25.17 12.01 -1.92
N ARG A 456 26.50 11.81 -1.81
CA ARG A 456 27.42 12.78 -1.20
C ARG A 456 27.36 14.13 -1.92
N GLU A 457 27.53 14.13 -3.23
CA GLU A 457 27.57 15.36 -4.02
C GLU A 457 26.19 16.05 -4.10
N ASN A 458 25.08 15.29 -4.03
CA ASN A 458 23.73 15.87 -3.91
C ASN A 458 23.55 16.60 -2.57
N LEU A 459 23.97 15.98 -1.45
CA LEU A 459 23.91 16.61 -0.12
C LEU A 459 24.79 17.87 -0.05
N VAL A 460 26.01 17.82 -0.60
CA VAL A 460 26.91 18.98 -0.68
C VAL A 460 26.29 20.09 -1.52
N ARG A 461 25.72 19.77 -2.69
CA ARG A 461 25.05 20.76 -3.55
C ARG A 461 23.89 21.44 -2.82
N TYR A 462 23.11 20.66 -2.08
CA TYR A 462 21.98 21.17 -1.30
C TYR A 462 22.44 22.07 -0.14
N ALA A 463 23.54 21.73 0.53
CA ALA A 463 24.15 22.56 1.58
C ALA A 463 24.70 23.89 1.04
N LEU A 464 25.41 23.85 -0.10
CA LEU A 464 25.96 25.03 -0.77
C LEU A 464 24.84 26.00 -1.18
N ALA A 465 23.71 25.49 -1.68
CA ALA A 465 22.54 26.29 -2.02
C ALA A 465 21.94 27.04 -0.81
N GLN A 466 22.24 26.59 0.42
CA GLN A 466 21.83 27.22 1.68
C GLN A 466 22.96 28.03 2.35
N GLY A 467 24.10 28.21 1.66
CA GLY A 467 25.22 29.00 2.16
C GLY A 467 26.13 28.27 3.16
N VAL A 468 26.02 26.94 3.28
CA VAL A 468 26.92 26.13 4.10
C VAL A 468 28.00 25.51 3.21
N GLY A 469 29.27 25.79 3.53
CA GLY A 469 30.42 25.28 2.78
C GLY A 469 30.60 23.76 2.89
N ARG A 470 31.21 23.16 1.86
CA ARG A 470 31.46 21.71 1.78
C ARG A 470 32.28 21.20 2.96
N GLU A 471 33.24 21.99 3.43
CA GLU A 471 34.12 21.70 4.56
C GLU A 471 33.37 21.51 5.90
N ARG A 472 32.12 22.00 5.99
CA ARG A 472 31.26 21.83 7.16
C ARG A 472 30.54 20.47 7.18
N LEU A 473 30.56 19.71 6.06
CA LEU A 473 29.95 18.40 5.92
C LEU A 473 31.06 17.34 5.78
N ILE A 474 31.20 16.49 6.80
CA ILE A 474 32.24 15.46 6.85
C ILE A 474 31.56 14.10 6.71
N PHE A 475 31.98 13.29 5.74
CA PHE A 475 31.33 12.01 5.45
C PHE A 475 32.12 10.84 6.04
N ALA A 476 31.51 10.09 6.96
CA ALA A 476 32.14 8.96 7.61
C ALA A 476 32.15 7.72 6.68
N PRO A 477 33.28 7.01 6.51
CA PRO A 477 33.33 5.81 5.67
C PRO A 477 32.68 4.62 6.39
N ARG A 478 32.27 3.59 5.64
CA ARG A 478 31.85 2.30 6.23
C ARG A 478 33.05 1.64 6.94
N VAL A 479 32.85 1.15 8.16
CA VAL A 479 33.90 0.48 8.96
C VAL A 479 33.31 -0.72 9.72
N PRO A 480 34.16 -1.65 10.21
CA PRO A 480 33.71 -2.73 11.08
C PRO A 480 32.96 -2.23 12.33
N MET A 481 32.03 -3.03 12.84
CA MET A 481 31.10 -2.65 13.92
C MET A 481 31.77 -2.04 15.16
N ALA A 482 32.84 -2.66 15.67
CA ALA A 482 33.55 -2.15 16.86
C ALA A 482 34.13 -0.74 16.64
N ARG A 483 34.62 -0.44 15.42
CA ARG A 483 35.11 0.88 15.04
C ARG A 483 33.97 1.86 14.75
N TYR A 484 32.84 1.38 14.25
CA TYR A 484 31.62 2.17 14.08
C TYR A 484 31.13 2.70 15.44
N LEU A 485 30.99 1.84 16.45
CA LEU A 485 30.57 2.24 17.80
C LEU A 485 31.54 3.25 18.43
N ALA A 486 32.85 3.03 18.29
CA ALA A 486 33.88 3.91 18.85
C ALA A 486 33.79 5.37 18.37
N ARG A 487 33.20 5.62 17.19
CA ARG A 487 33.07 6.98 16.61
C ARG A 487 32.14 7.88 17.38
N PHE A 488 31.09 7.34 17.99
CA PHE A 488 30.12 8.15 18.72
C PHE A 488 30.76 8.90 19.89
N ALA A 489 31.85 8.37 20.44
CA ALA A 489 32.56 8.96 21.58
C ALA A 489 33.23 10.32 21.27
N VAL A 490 33.49 10.65 19.99
CA VAL A 490 34.17 11.90 19.61
C VAL A 490 33.24 12.99 19.08
N ALA A 491 31.96 12.66 18.87
CA ALA A 491 30.93 13.62 18.49
C ALA A 491 30.37 14.35 19.73
N ASP A 492 29.77 15.53 19.53
CA ASP A 492 29.25 16.38 20.60
C ASP A 492 27.73 16.24 20.81
N LEU A 493 26.95 16.17 19.73
CA LEU A 493 25.51 15.97 19.77
C LEU A 493 25.06 15.15 18.57
N PHE A 494 24.27 14.11 18.79
CA PHE A 494 23.62 13.39 17.70
C PHE A 494 22.34 14.11 17.27
N LEU A 495 22.21 14.38 15.98
CA LEU A 495 21.03 14.94 15.35
C LEU A 495 20.20 13.80 14.74
N ASP A 496 19.08 13.46 15.39
CA ASP A 496 18.12 12.50 14.85
C ASP A 496 17.21 13.17 13.80
N ILE A 497 16.34 12.39 13.15
CA ILE A 497 15.50 12.87 12.05
C ILE A 497 14.08 12.34 12.16
N SER A 498 13.11 13.13 11.69
CA SER A 498 11.70 12.77 11.59
C SER A 498 11.25 12.89 10.12
N PRO A 499 10.30 12.08 9.60
CA PRO A 499 9.41 11.15 10.32
C PRO A 499 9.99 9.75 10.58
N PHE A 500 11.22 9.44 10.15
CA PHE A 500 11.82 8.14 10.43
C PHE A 500 13.02 8.28 11.38
N ASN A 501 12.78 8.22 12.69
CA ASN A 501 13.84 8.28 13.70
C ASN A 501 14.85 7.13 13.55
N GLY A 502 16.03 7.31 14.13
CA GLY A 502 16.94 6.20 14.42
C GLY A 502 16.39 5.33 15.55
N GLY A 503 16.38 4.01 15.35
CA GLY A 503 16.16 3.03 16.41
C GLY A 503 17.51 2.54 16.94
N THR A 504 18.13 1.63 16.20
CA THR A 504 19.47 1.08 16.51
C THR A 504 20.54 2.17 16.61
N THR A 505 20.58 3.10 15.65
CA THR A 505 21.60 4.17 15.60
C THR A 505 21.52 5.13 16.79
N VAL A 506 20.30 5.44 17.25
CA VAL A 506 20.07 6.26 18.44
C VAL A 506 20.48 5.49 19.70
N ALA A 507 20.11 4.21 19.81
CA ALA A 507 20.57 3.38 20.91
C ALA A 507 22.10 3.21 20.93
N ASP A 508 22.77 3.15 19.77
CA ASP A 508 24.23 3.10 19.68
C ASP A 508 24.87 4.39 20.18
N ALA A 509 24.34 5.55 19.77
CA ALA A 509 24.78 6.85 20.27
C ALA A 509 24.64 6.95 21.80
N LEU A 510 23.47 6.61 22.34
CA LEU A 510 23.18 6.64 23.77
C LEU A 510 24.07 5.66 24.55
N TRP A 511 24.27 4.44 24.02
CA TRP A 511 25.14 3.42 24.61
C TRP A 511 26.59 3.92 24.74
N MET A 512 27.06 4.64 23.73
CA MET A 512 28.39 5.23 23.66
C MET A 512 28.51 6.57 24.39
N GLY A 513 27.46 7.04 25.08
CA GLY A 513 27.49 8.26 25.88
C GLY A 513 27.35 9.56 25.08
N LEU A 514 26.86 9.49 23.83
CA LEU A 514 26.55 10.65 23.00
C LEU A 514 25.08 11.07 23.21
N PRO A 515 24.82 12.30 23.69
CA PRO A 515 23.45 12.82 23.76
C PRO A 515 22.79 12.87 22.38
N VAL A 516 21.49 12.55 22.33
CA VAL A 516 20.70 12.51 21.09
C VAL A 516 19.58 13.54 21.20
N LEU A 517 19.48 14.43 20.23
CA LEU A 517 18.35 15.32 20.04
C LEU A 517 17.41 14.72 18.98
N THR A 518 16.12 14.56 19.31
CA THR A 518 15.11 14.01 18.40
C THR A 518 13.89 14.91 18.27
N CYS A 519 13.14 14.72 17.20
CA CYS A 519 11.87 15.39 16.94
C CYS A 519 10.77 14.34 16.78
N SER A 520 9.90 14.24 17.80
CA SER A 520 8.78 13.29 17.85
C SER A 520 7.59 13.78 17.03
N GLY A 521 7.08 12.90 16.16
CA GLY A 521 5.89 13.13 15.35
C GLY A 521 4.67 12.32 15.80
N ARG A 522 3.82 11.97 14.83
CA ARG A 522 2.56 11.24 14.99
C ARG A 522 2.71 9.72 14.83
N SER A 523 3.55 9.28 13.89
CA SER A 523 3.74 7.87 13.54
C SER A 523 4.64 7.11 14.52
N PHE A 524 4.57 5.78 14.47
CA PHE A 524 5.46 4.93 15.28
C PHE A 524 6.94 5.23 15.00
N ALA A 525 7.30 5.27 13.70
CA ALA A 525 8.66 5.51 13.25
C ALA A 525 9.21 6.89 13.68
N SER A 526 8.35 7.91 13.79
CA SER A 526 8.75 9.26 14.18
C SER A 526 8.81 9.46 15.69
N ARG A 527 8.51 8.43 16.49
CA ARG A 527 8.46 8.49 17.96
C ARG A 527 9.46 7.55 18.62
N MET A 528 10.18 6.73 17.85
CA MET A 528 11.15 5.78 18.39
C MET A 528 12.25 6.50 19.20
N GLY A 529 12.84 7.57 18.66
CA GLY A 529 13.90 8.30 19.35
C GLY A 529 13.43 8.88 20.69
N GLY A 530 12.17 9.36 20.73
CA GLY A 530 11.56 9.87 21.95
C GLY A 530 11.29 8.76 22.99
N SER A 531 10.90 7.55 22.56
CA SER A 531 10.79 6.41 23.48
C SER A 531 12.13 6.05 24.11
N LEU A 532 13.20 5.97 23.30
CA LEU A 532 14.54 5.67 23.80
C LEU A 532 15.03 6.74 24.79
N LEU A 533 14.77 8.03 24.52
CA LEU A 533 15.14 9.14 25.40
C LEU A 533 14.36 9.15 26.72
N ASN A 534 13.07 8.79 26.71
CA ASN A 534 12.30 8.60 27.94
C ASN A 534 12.87 7.42 28.75
N ALA A 535 13.14 6.30 28.11
CA ALA A 535 13.63 5.08 28.75
C ALA A 535 15.05 5.22 29.35
N ILE A 536 15.85 6.18 28.89
CA ILE A 536 17.17 6.52 29.46
C ILE A 536 17.13 7.73 30.41
N GLY A 537 15.96 8.36 30.62
CA GLY A 537 15.79 9.48 31.54
C GLY A 537 16.31 10.84 31.04
N LEU A 538 16.21 11.10 29.73
CA LEU A 538 16.59 12.36 29.08
C LEU A 538 15.44 12.97 28.23
N PRO A 539 14.22 13.14 28.79
CA PRO A 539 13.07 13.62 28.03
C PRO A 539 13.24 15.06 27.51
N GLU A 540 14.11 15.87 28.12
CA GLU A 540 14.37 17.24 27.67
C GLU A 540 15.10 17.35 26.32
N LEU A 541 15.53 16.23 25.74
CA LEU A 541 16.10 16.15 24.39
C LEU A 541 15.08 15.75 23.32
N ILE A 542 13.79 15.71 23.70
CA ILE A 542 12.68 15.41 22.79
C ILE A 542 11.98 16.72 22.42
N THR A 543 11.96 17.04 21.14
CA THR A 543 11.16 18.15 20.59
C THR A 543 9.99 17.61 19.77
N THR A 544 9.05 18.47 19.40
CA THR A 544 7.88 18.11 18.56
C THR A 544 7.66 19.07 17.40
N SER A 545 8.61 19.99 17.18
CA SER A 545 8.59 20.96 16.08
C SER A 545 10.00 21.20 15.56
N LEU A 546 10.13 21.56 14.28
CA LEU A 546 11.43 21.91 13.70
C LEU A 546 12.05 23.15 14.35
N GLY A 547 11.23 24.12 14.76
CA GLY A 547 11.70 25.33 15.45
C GLY A 547 12.36 25.00 16.78
N ASP A 548 11.67 24.24 17.64
CA ASP A 548 12.21 23.84 18.95
C ASP A 548 13.44 22.93 18.79
N TYR A 549 13.45 22.08 17.76
CA TYR A 549 14.60 21.25 17.40
C TYR A 549 15.83 22.11 17.09
N GLU A 550 15.68 23.12 16.25
CA GLU A 550 16.78 24.04 15.89
C GLU A 550 17.26 24.86 17.08
N GLU A 551 16.35 25.44 17.87
CA GLU A 551 16.70 26.23 19.05
C GLU A 551 17.45 25.39 20.09
N LEU A 552 17.00 24.15 20.33
CA LEU A 552 17.66 23.27 21.28
C LEU A 552 19.04 22.83 20.78
N ALA A 553 19.19 22.50 19.49
CA ALA A 553 20.49 22.16 18.91
C ALA A 553 21.50 23.31 19.03
N VAL A 554 21.10 24.53 18.67
CA VAL A 554 21.94 25.73 18.74
C VAL A 554 22.25 26.08 20.20
N GLY A 555 21.26 26.00 21.09
CA GLY A 555 21.43 26.25 22.51
C GLY A 555 22.42 25.29 23.16
N LEU A 556 22.36 24.00 22.83
CA LEU A 556 23.31 22.99 23.34
C LEU A 556 24.72 23.19 22.79
N ALA A 557 24.86 23.62 21.53
CA ALA A 557 26.16 23.91 20.95
C ALA A 557 26.82 25.18 21.55
N GLY A 558 26.02 26.12 22.03
CA GLY A 558 26.49 27.33 22.73
C GLY A 558 26.73 27.16 24.23
N ASP A 559 26.29 26.06 24.84
CA ASP A 559 26.32 25.84 26.30
C ASP A 559 27.01 24.52 26.66
N ALA A 560 28.34 24.57 26.71
CA ALA A 560 29.18 23.42 27.07
C ALA A 560 28.87 22.87 28.48
N ALA A 561 28.45 23.72 29.43
CA ALA A 561 28.13 23.29 30.79
C ALA A 561 26.84 22.47 30.83
N ARG A 562 25.80 22.92 30.11
CA ARG A 562 24.55 22.17 29.96
C ARG A 562 24.78 20.84 29.27
N LEU A 563 25.58 20.80 28.20
CA LEU A 563 25.90 19.57 27.50
C LEU A 563 26.69 18.59 28.38
N ALA A 564 27.66 19.07 29.16
CA ALA A 564 28.42 18.26 30.11
C ALA A 564 27.52 17.66 31.21
N LEU A 565 26.52 18.40 31.69
CA LEU A 565 25.54 17.89 32.65
C LEU A 565 24.68 16.77 32.03
N ILE A 566 24.22 16.94 30.80
CA ILE A 566 23.46 15.92 30.07
C ILE A 566 24.30 14.66 29.86
N ARG A 567 25.57 14.79 29.46
CA ARG A 567 26.50 13.67 29.31
C ARG A 567 26.74 12.93 30.62
N SER A 568 26.91 13.66 31.70
CA SER A 568 27.10 13.08 33.04
C SER A 568 25.87 12.27 33.48
N ARG A 569 24.66 12.80 33.22
CA ARG A 569 23.42 12.07 33.50
C ARG A 569 23.24 10.86 32.59
N LEU A 570 23.54 10.97 31.30
CA LEU A 570 23.52 9.82 30.38
C LEU A 570 24.43 8.70 30.87
N ALA A 571 25.67 9.03 31.27
CA ALA A 571 26.62 8.06 31.81
C ALA A 571 26.11 7.39 33.10
N ALA A 572 25.50 8.14 34.01
CA ALA A 572 24.91 7.59 35.23
C ALA A 572 23.65 6.74 34.96
N ASN A 573 22.87 7.10 33.95
CA ASN A 573 21.61 6.43 33.62
C ASN A 573 21.81 5.15 32.82
N ARG A 574 22.88 5.04 32.03
CA ARG A 574 23.14 3.89 31.13
C ARG A 574 22.95 2.53 31.79
N ASP A 575 23.49 2.36 32.99
CA ASP A 575 23.50 1.07 33.68
C ASP A 575 22.39 0.94 34.74
N THR A 576 21.54 1.98 34.90
CA THR A 576 20.51 2.05 35.95
C THR A 576 19.09 2.22 35.44
N HIS A 577 18.92 2.74 34.22
CA HIS A 577 17.61 2.99 33.61
C HIS A 577 17.19 1.87 32.65
N PRO A 578 15.88 1.73 32.37
CA PRO A 578 15.35 0.58 31.64
C PRO A 578 15.88 0.37 30.22
N LEU A 579 16.33 1.41 29.50
CA LEU A 579 16.70 1.31 28.09
C LEU A 579 17.72 0.19 27.80
N PHE A 580 18.70 0.01 28.69
CA PHE A 580 19.71 -1.04 28.57
C PHE A 580 19.56 -2.13 29.64
N ASP A 581 18.48 -2.19 30.42
CA ASP A 581 18.22 -3.33 31.30
C ASP A 581 17.59 -4.48 30.50
N THR A 582 18.38 -5.08 29.61
CA THR A 582 17.96 -6.21 28.77
C THR A 582 17.39 -7.39 29.58
N PRO A 583 17.93 -7.77 30.76
CA PRO A 583 17.32 -8.80 31.59
C PRO A 583 15.91 -8.45 32.07
N LYS A 584 15.65 -7.19 32.47
CA LYS A 584 14.29 -6.75 32.80
C LYS A 584 13.39 -6.78 31.57
N PHE A 585 13.90 -6.34 30.41
CA PHE A 585 13.18 -6.41 29.15
C PHE A 585 12.73 -7.85 28.83
N VAL A 586 13.65 -8.82 28.90
CA VAL A 586 13.37 -10.23 28.58
C VAL A 586 12.31 -10.81 29.51
N ARG A 587 12.41 -10.55 30.83
CA ARG A 587 11.39 -11.00 31.79
C ARG A 587 10.01 -10.42 31.47
N ASN A 588 9.94 -9.12 31.18
CA ASN A 588 8.68 -8.47 30.81
C ASN A 588 8.09 -9.06 29.51
N LEU A 589 8.95 -9.36 28.53
CA LEU A 589 8.55 -9.99 27.28
C LEU A 589 7.98 -11.39 27.51
N GLU A 590 8.67 -12.22 28.29
CA GLU A 590 8.22 -13.57 28.65
C GLU A 590 6.88 -13.54 29.38
N ASP A 591 6.69 -12.60 30.30
CA ASP A 591 5.43 -12.45 31.02
C ASP A 591 4.29 -11.98 30.09
N ILE A 592 4.58 -11.19 29.05
CA ILE A 592 3.61 -10.90 27.97
C ILE A 592 3.28 -12.19 27.20
N PHE A 593 4.30 -12.91 26.74
CA PHE A 593 4.15 -14.12 25.93
C PHE A 593 3.36 -15.22 26.67
N LEU A 594 3.66 -15.49 27.93
CA LEU A 594 2.94 -16.47 28.73
C LEU A 594 1.47 -16.11 28.97
N ARG A 595 1.12 -14.82 28.98
CA ARG A 595 -0.28 -14.37 29.14
C ARG A 595 -1.12 -14.55 27.88
N ILE A 596 -0.50 -14.49 26.70
CA ILE A 596 -1.21 -14.55 25.41
C ILE A 596 -1.14 -15.92 24.74
N ALA A 597 -0.27 -16.82 25.23
CA ALA A 597 -0.15 -18.18 24.75
C ALA A 597 -1.50 -18.92 24.87
N LYS A 598 -1.86 -19.69 23.84
CA LYS A 598 -3.06 -20.52 23.81
C LYS A 598 -2.69 -21.96 24.20
N THR A 599 -3.53 -22.65 24.97
CA THR A 599 -3.28 -24.05 25.38
C THR A 599 -4.50 -24.93 25.10
N GLU A 600 -4.27 -26.19 24.70
CA GLU A 600 -5.34 -27.16 24.33
C GLU A 600 -6.32 -27.45 25.46
N SER A 601 -5.87 -27.38 26.72
CA SER A 601 -6.76 -27.42 27.86
C SER A 601 -7.49 -26.09 27.95
N GLY A 602 -8.81 -26.08 27.71
CA GLY A 602 -9.72 -24.95 27.96
C GLY A 602 -9.80 -24.46 29.41
N HIS A 603 -8.70 -24.52 30.17
CA HIS A 603 -8.48 -23.74 31.36
C HIS A 603 -8.09 -22.32 30.92
N GLU A 604 -9.11 -21.48 30.81
CA GLU A 604 -8.91 -20.09 31.22
C GLU A 604 -8.19 -20.08 32.57
N PRO A 605 -7.09 -19.33 32.73
CA PRO A 605 -6.81 -18.78 34.04
C PRO A 605 -7.98 -17.85 34.35
N ALA A 606 -9.01 -18.36 35.02
CA ALA A 606 -10.03 -17.55 35.68
C ALA A 606 -9.28 -16.57 36.61
N SER A 607 -9.43 -15.26 36.45
CA SER A 607 -10.69 -14.54 36.58
C SER A 607 -10.73 -13.26 35.72
N PRO A 608 -11.91 -12.69 35.49
CA PRO A 608 -12.43 -12.34 34.19
C PRO A 608 -11.97 -10.95 33.74
N MET A 609 -11.47 -10.85 32.52
CA MET A 609 -11.76 -9.70 31.67
C MET A 609 -12.35 -10.23 30.39
N ASN A 610 -13.65 -10.58 30.45
CA ASN A 610 -14.57 -10.65 29.32
C ASN A 610 -16.01 -10.94 29.81
N THR A 611 -16.49 -10.17 30.78
CA THR A 611 -17.77 -9.52 30.53
C THR A 611 -17.39 -8.16 29.97
N PHE A 612 -17.65 -7.94 28.68
CA PHE A 612 -17.94 -6.57 28.27
C PHE A 612 -18.98 -6.07 29.26
N ASP A 613 -18.64 -5.01 29.97
CA ASP A 613 -19.59 -4.23 30.73
C ASP A 613 -20.55 -3.65 29.68
N VAL A 614 -21.52 -4.46 29.23
CA VAL A 614 -22.75 -3.92 28.66
C VAL A 614 -23.30 -3.14 29.83
N ARG A 615 -23.17 -1.81 29.75
CA ARG A 615 -23.74 -0.91 30.75
C ARG A 615 -25.15 -1.43 31.09
N PRO A 616 -25.51 -1.57 32.37
CA PRO A 616 -26.89 -1.83 32.74
C PRO A 616 -27.74 -0.73 32.08
N PHE A 617 -28.56 -1.11 31.10
CA PHE A 617 -29.34 -0.15 30.32
C PHE A 617 -30.26 0.62 31.27
N ALA A 618 -30.21 1.94 31.21
CA ALA A 618 -31.14 2.77 31.97
C ALA A 618 -32.55 2.55 31.40
N GLU A 619 -33.56 2.48 32.28
CA GLU A 619 -34.96 2.39 31.86
C GLU A 619 -35.27 3.54 30.88
N ARG A 620 -35.70 3.16 29.65
CA ARG A 620 -36.10 4.00 28.49
C ARG A 620 -35.08 4.21 27.34
N GLU A 621 -34.12 3.31 27.12
CA GLU A 621 -33.32 3.34 25.88
C GLU A 621 -33.96 2.58 24.69
N ILE A 622 -33.68 3.06 23.46
CA ILE A 622 -34.13 2.47 22.19
C ILE A 622 -33.10 1.42 21.74
N VAL A 623 -33.54 0.21 21.42
CA VAL A 623 -32.68 -0.89 20.93
C VAL A 623 -32.90 -1.09 19.43
N PHE A 624 -31.83 -1.00 18.63
CA PHE A 624 -31.86 -1.22 17.18
C PHE A 624 -31.48 -2.66 16.85
N VAL A 625 -32.29 -3.35 16.05
CA VAL A 625 -32.06 -4.74 15.66
C VAL A 625 -31.98 -4.82 14.14
N VAL A 626 -30.83 -5.25 13.61
CA VAL A 626 -30.64 -5.40 12.16
C VAL A 626 -30.87 -6.86 11.75
N TYR A 627 -31.83 -7.09 10.85
CA TYR A 627 -32.15 -8.40 10.31
C TYR A 627 -31.64 -8.53 8.87
N ALA A 628 -30.84 -9.57 8.59
CA ALA A 628 -30.44 -9.96 7.24
C ALA A 628 -30.79 -11.45 7.01
N PRO A 629 -31.67 -11.78 6.05
CA PRO A 629 -32.04 -13.18 5.80
C PRO A 629 -30.85 -13.99 5.29
N ALA A 630 -30.76 -15.25 5.74
CA ALA A 630 -29.59 -16.12 5.53
C ALA A 630 -29.24 -16.42 4.06
N PHE A 631 -30.17 -16.23 3.12
CA PHE A 631 -30.00 -16.55 1.70
C PHE A 631 -29.14 -15.55 0.89
N HIS A 632 -28.72 -14.42 1.47
CA HIS A 632 -28.00 -13.36 0.74
C HIS A 632 -26.68 -12.90 1.38
N ARG A 633 -25.95 -13.81 2.03
CA ARG A 633 -24.67 -13.52 2.72
C ARG A 633 -23.54 -12.97 1.83
N THR A 634 -23.66 -13.04 0.51
CA THR A 634 -22.66 -12.55 -0.45
C THR A 634 -23.07 -11.28 -1.19
N SER A 635 -24.21 -10.67 -0.85
CA SER A 635 -24.67 -9.44 -1.51
C SER A 635 -24.08 -8.19 -0.84
N GLY A 636 -23.67 -7.21 -1.63
CA GLY A 636 -23.10 -5.93 -1.12
C GLY A 636 -24.02 -5.18 -0.16
N GLY A 637 -25.34 -5.40 -0.24
CA GLY A 637 -26.32 -4.84 0.70
C GLY A 637 -26.21 -5.41 2.11
N VAL A 638 -25.83 -6.68 2.27
CA VAL A 638 -25.64 -7.29 3.60
C VAL A 638 -24.34 -6.79 4.24
N TYR A 639 -23.29 -6.56 3.47
CA TYR A 639 -22.06 -5.92 3.95
C TYR A 639 -22.30 -4.47 4.39
N ALA A 640 -23.09 -3.70 3.65
CA ALA A 640 -23.43 -2.32 4.01
C ALA A 640 -24.26 -2.26 5.31
N LEU A 641 -25.22 -3.16 5.49
CA LEU A 641 -25.97 -3.28 6.75
C LEU A 641 -25.08 -3.69 7.92
N HIS A 642 -24.07 -4.52 7.64
CA HIS A 642 -23.12 -4.94 8.67
C HIS A 642 -22.21 -3.78 9.11
N ALA A 643 -21.65 -3.04 8.15
CA ALA A 643 -20.87 -1.84 8.40
C ALA A 643 -21.70 -0.78 9.16
N MET A 644 -22.96 -0.57 8.77
CA MET A 644 -23.87 0.33 9.47
C MET A 644 -24.09 -0.08 10.94
N ALA A 645 -24.31 -1.38 11.19
CA ALA A 645 -24.49 -1.88 12.55
C ALA A 645 -23.20 -1.73 13.38
N GLU A 646 -22.02 -1.94 12.78
CA GLU A 646 -20.73 -1.72 13.44
C GLU A 646 -20.48 -0.25 13.75
N ASP A 647 -20.80 0.65 12.83
CA ASP A 647 -20.67 2.09 13.02
C ASP A 647 -21.60 2.59 14.13
N MET A 648 -22.87 2.15 14.12
CA MET A 648 -23.83 2.46 15.19
C MET A 648 -23.35 1.95 16.55
N TYR A 649 -22.78 0.74 16.60
CA TYR A 649 -22.23 0.16 17.83
C TYR A 649 -20.99 0.91 18.32
N ALA A 650 -20.08 1.27 17.41
CA ALA A 650 -18.89 2.05 17.71
C ALA A 650 -19.23 3.47 18.21
N MET A 651 -20.37 4.01 17.77
CA MET A 651 -20.91 5.30 18.24
C MET A 651 -21.69 5.18 19.56
N GLY A 652 -21.76 3.99 20.16
CA GLY A 652 -22.41 3.74 21.45
C GLY A 652 -23.93 3.62 21.40
N CYS A 653 -24.52 3.39 20.22
CA CYS A 653 -25.93 3.05 20.11
C CYS A 653 -26.18 1.61 20.58
N ASN A 654 -27.34 1.37 21.20
CA ASN A 654 -27.76 0.02 21.61
C ASN A 654 -28.25 -0.76 20.39
N VAL A 655 -27.31 -1.31 19.61
CA VAL A 655 -27.57 -2.06 18.38
C VAL A 655 -27.12 -3.51 18.50
N GLY A 656 -27.94 -4.43 17.98
CA GLY A 656 -27.66 -5.86 17.95
C GLY A 656 -28.07 -6.51 16.64
N MET A 657 -27.44 -7.62 16.29
CA MET A 657 -27.78 -8.40 15.10
C MET A 657 -28.49 -9.69 15.46
N LEU A 658 -29.57 -10.02 14.76
CA LEU A 658 -30.34 -11.24 15.03
C LEU A 658 -29.51 -12.50 14.77
N ALA A 659 -29.52 -13.44 15.71
CA ALA A 659 -28.77 -14.70 15.61
C ALA A 659 -29.14 -15.46 14.32
N GLY A 660 -28.15 -15.70 13.45
CA GLY A 660 -28.33 -16.26 12.11
C GLY A 660 -28.05 -15.28 10.95
N ALA A 661 -28.06 -13.97 11.22
CA ALA A 661 -27.69 -12.90 10.30
C ALA A 661 -26.22 -12.43 10.43
N GLY A 662 -25.51 -12.87 11.48
CA GLY A 662 -24.12 -12.48 11.75
C GLY A 662 -23.12 -13.01 10.73
N MET A 663 -22.21 -12.15 10.29
CA MET A 663 -21.00 -12.57 9.57
C MET A 663 -19.91 -13.01 10.55
N PRO A 664 -19.04 -13.97 10.18
CA PRO A 664 -17.85 -14.28 10.96
C PRO A 664 -16.98 -13.03 11.13
N GLY A 665 -16.67 -12.65 12.38
CA GLY A 665 -15.82 -11.48 12.68
C GLY A 665 -16.57 -10.18 13.00
N ALA A 666 -17.90 -10.19 12.98
CA ALA A 666 -18.76 -9.09 13.41
C ALA A 666 -18.41 -8.55 14.81
N ARG A 667 -18.25 -7.24 14.94
CA ARG A 667 -18.03 -6.55 16.24
C ARG A 667 -19.32 -6.19 16.98
N VAL A 668 -20.48 -6.36 16.33
CA VAL A 668 -21.82 -6.08 16.90
C VAL A 668 -22.33 -7.30 17.68
N PRO A 669 -22.93 -7.12 18.87
CA PRO A 669 -23.50 -8.23 19.65
C PRO A 669 -24.58 -8.99 18.87
N LEU A 670 -24.53 -10.32 18.94
CA LEU A 670 -25.61 -11.17 18.44
C LEU A 670 -26.71 -11.29 19.49
N VAL A 671 -27.96 -11.13 19.04
CA VAL A 671 -29.13 -11.09 19.90
C VAL A 671 -30.09 -12.19 19.50
N SER A 672 -30.53 -13.00 20.47
CA SER A 672 -31.54 -14.03 20.26
C SER A 672 -32.95 -13.42 20.31
N LEU A 673 -33.91 -14.09 19.68
CA LEU A 673 -35.33 -13.70 19.74
C LEU A 673 -35.85 -13.69 21.18
N GLU A 674 -35.48 -14.71 21.97
CA GLU A 674 -35.83 -14.84 23.40
C GLU A 674 -35.30 -13.65 24.24
N TYR A 675 -34.11 -13.15 23.91
CA TYR A 675 -33.55 -11.96 24.56
C TYR A 675 -34.34 -10.70 24.19
N LEU A 676 -34.73 -10.54 22.93
CA LEU A 676 -35.56 -9.40 22.50
C LEU A 676 -36.94 -9.40 23.18
N GLU A 677 -37.55 -10.55 23.36
CA GLU A 677 -38.81 -10.70 24.10
C GLU A 677 -38.64 -10.30 25.58
N THR A 678 -37.51 -10.66 26.19
CA THR A 678 -37.17 -10.27 27.57
C THR A 678 -36.97 -8.75 27.68
N MET A 679 -36.27 -8.13 26.72
CA MET A 679 -36.06 -6.67 26.68
C MET A 679 -37.39 -5.92 26.47
N ARG A 680 -38.30 -6.49 25.66
CA ARG A 680 -39.65 -5.97 25.45
C ARG A 680 -40.49 -6.06 26.73
N ALA A 681 -40.46 -7.19 27.44
CA ALA A 681 -41.16 -7.36 28.70
C ALA A 681 -40.67 -6.39 29.79
N ALA A 682 -39.42 -5.93 29.69
CA ALA A 682 -38.84 -4.88 30.53
C ALA A 682 -39.17 -3.44 30.09
N GLY A 683 -40.04 -3.26 29.08
CA GLY A 683 -40.54 -1.94 28.67
C GLY A 683 -39.65 -1.14 27.71
N MET A 684 -38.65 -1.78 27.09
CA MET A 684 -37.78 -1.11 26.09
C MET A 684 -38.42 -1.02 24.70
N THR A 685 -38.05 0.03 23.95
CA THR A 685 -38.53 0.21 22.56
C THR A 685 -37.56 -0.46 21.59
N ILE A 686 -38.05 -1.43 20.82
CA ILE A 686 -37.26 -2.17 19.83
C ILE A 686 -37.56 -1.61 18.43
N VAL A 687 -36.51 -1.33 17.65
CA VAL A 687 -36.58 -0.85 16.27
C VAL A 687 -35.91 -1.87 15.37
N ALA A 688 -36.68 -2.55 14.52
CA ALA A 688 -36.16 -3.53 13.58
C ALA A 688 -35.85 -2.88 12.22
N ILE A 689 -34.66 -3.15 11.68
CA ILE A 689 -34.19 -2.67 10.38
C ILE A 689 -34.08 -3.86 9.43
N TYR A 690 -34.85 -3.82 8.32
CA TYR A 690 -34.94 -4.89 7.32
C TYR A 690 -34.64 -4.34 5.91
N PRO A 691 -33.83 -5.02 5.09
CA PRO A 691 -33.64 -4.63 3.70
C PRO A 691 -34.75 -5.17 2.80
N GLU A 692 -35.49 -4.29 2.12
CA GLU A 692 -36.21 -4.68 0.91
C GLU A 692 -35.21 -4.71 -0.25
N ILE A 693 -34.81 -5.91 -0.69
CA ILE A 693 -33.81 -6.06 -1.74
C ILE A 693 -34.46 -5.81 -3.09
N VAL A 694 -34.25 -4.61 -3.64
CA VAL A 694 -34.31 -4.38 -5.08
C VAL A 694 -32.93 -3.95 -5.55
N THR A 695 -32.35 -4.74 -6.46
CA THR A 695 -31.00 -4.56 -7.03
C THR A 695 -30.75 -3.11 -7.46
N GLY A 696 -29.80 -2.44 -6.80
CA GLY A 696 -29.28 -1.12 -7.22
C GLY A 696 -29.03 -0.05 -6.16
N ASN A 697 -29.37 -0.25 -4.87
CA ASN A 697 -29.40 0.85 -3.88
C ASN A 697 -28.37 0.73 -2.74
N VAL A 698 -27.07 0.92 -3.00
CA VAL A 698 -26.05 1.10 -1.93
C VAL A 698 -26.09 2.53 -1.35
N LEU A 699 -26.46 3.53 -2.17
CA LEU A 699 -26.44 4.97 -1.83
C LEU A 699 -27.50 5.47 -0.83
N LYS A 700 -28.49 4.65 -0.44
CA LYS A 700 -29.57 5.06 0.46
C LYS A 700 -29.28 4.80 1.94
N ALA A 701 -28.30 3.94 2.25
CA ALA A 701 -27.91 3.64 3.63
C ALA A 701 -27.20 4.83 4.29
N ASP A 702 -26.27 5.48 3.57
CA ASP A 702 -25.49 6.62 4.06
C ASP A 702 -26.38 7.83 4.45
N TYR A 703 -27.47 8.06 3.71
CA TYR A 703 -28.44 9.11 4.02
C TYR A 703 -29.31 8.80 5.24
N ALA A 704 -29.63 7.52 5.48
CA ALA A 704 -30.36 7.10 6.67
C ALA A 704 -29.49 7.23 7.93
N VAL A 705 -28.21 6.89 7.81
CA VAL A 705 -27.18 7.08 8.85
C VAL A 705 -27.03 8.56 9.18
N TRP A 706 -26.90 9.44 8.18
CA TRP A 706 -26.82 10.88 8.42
C TRP A 706 -28.06 11.44 9.14
N TRP A 707 -29.28 10.97 8.82
CA TRP A 707 -30.50 11.48 9.43
C TRP A 707 -30.71 11.00 10.88
N LEU A 708 -30.46 9.72 11.17
CA LEU A 708 -30.51 9.14 12.53
C LEU A 708 -29.50 9.80 13.47
N LEU A 709 -28.31 10.15 12.97
CA LEU A 709 -27.22 10.72 13.75
C LEU A 709 -27.41 12.22 14.05
N ASN A 710 -28.11 12.97 13.19
CA ASN A 710 -28.17 14.44 13.29
C ASN A 710 -29.46 15.00 13.92
N TYR A 711 -30.50 14.20 14.15
CA TYR A 711 -31.74 14.65 14.82
C TYR A 711 -32.24 13.72 15.94
N PRO A 712 -31.43 13.39 16.97
CA PRO A 712 -31.79 12.44 18.02
C PRO A 712 -32.94 12.91 18.95
N GLY A 713 -33.28 14.21 18.98
CA GLY A 713 -34.19 14.82 19.96
C GLY A 713 -35.68 14.96 19.59
N HIS A 714 -36.13 14.47 18.43
CA HIS A 714 -37.50 14.71 17.93
C HIS A 714 -38.46 13.52 18.01
N ILE A 715 -38.10 12.43 18.70
CA ILE A 715 -39.06 11.35 19.01
C ILE A 715 -39.81 11.71 20.29
N LYS A 716 -40.75 12.67 20.20
CA LYS A 716 -41.75 12.90 21.26
C LYS A 716 -43.08 12.29 20.85
N GLY A 717 -43.51 11.28 21.60
CA GLY A 717 -44.87 10.78 21.54
C GLY A 717 -45.84 11.73 22.26
N ASN A 718 -47.04 11.87 21.72
CA ASN A 718 -48.24 11.94 22.53
C ASN A 718 -49.26 10.96 21.94
N TRP A 719 -49.91 10.27 22.85
CA TRP A 719 -50.62 9.01 22.66
C TRP A 719 -52.12 9.27 22.80
N ASP A 720 -52.96 8.69 21.94
CA ASP A 720 -54.39 8.50 22.23
C ASP A 720 -54.83 7.05 21.96
N GLY A 721 -54.28 6.15 22.79
CA GLY A 721 -55.03 5.00 23.31
C GLY A 721 -55.99 4.28 22.37
N SER A 722 -55.44 3.46 21.48
CA SER A 722 -55.96 2.11 21.24
C SER A 722 -54.82 1.26 20.68
N PHE A 723 -54.37 0.29 21.47
CA PHE A 723 -53.26 -0.61 21.13
C PHE A 723 -53.77 -1.74 20.23
N ASP A 724 -53.19 -1.90 19.04
CA ASP A 724 -53.07 -3.20 18.38
C ASP A 724 -51.76 -3.24 17.55
N TRP A 725 -50.94 -4.28 17.81
CA TRP A 725 -49.57 -4.62 17.32
C TRP A 725 -48.56 -3.49 17.01
N ALA A 726 -47.59 -3.32 17.91
CA ALA A 726 -46.62 -2.22 17.95
C ALA A 726 -45.15 -2.67 17.76
N ASP A 727 -44.71 -2.85 16.52
CA ASP A 727 -43.29 -2.79 16.14
C ASP A 727 -43.09 -1.62 15.15
N ARG A 728 -42.07 -0.78 15.36
CA ARG A 728 -41.67 0.24 14.37
C ARG A 728 -40.76 -0.41 13.34
N VAL A 729 -41.34 -0.83 12.22
CA VAL A 729 -40.60 -1.31 11.04
C VAL A 729 -40.38 -0.14 10.08
N ILE A 730 -39.11 0.16 9.76
CA ILE A 730 -38.77 1.12 8.70
C ILE A 730 -38.44 0.30 7.45
N GLY A 731 -39.39 0.21 6.52
CA GLY A 731 -39.18 -0.38 5.19
C GLY A 731 -38.87 0.69 4.14
N PHE A 732 -37.98 0.38 3.19
CA PHE A 732 -37.59 1.28 2.10
C PHE A 732 -38.01 0.71 0.74
N GLY A 733 -39.23 1.02 0.31
CA GLY A 733 -39.76 0.63 -1.00
C GLY A 733 -39.72 1.76 -2.05
N PRO A 734 -39.81 1.46 -3.36
CA PRO A 734 -39.78 2.46 -4.44
C PRO A 734 -41.12 3.19 -4.68
N GLU A 735 -42.25 2.69 -4.15
CA GLU A 735 -43.59 3.22 -4.49
C GLU A 735 -44.29 3.91 -3.32
N LEU A 736 -43.90 5.15 -3.00
CA LEU A 736 -44.72 6.06 -2.18
C LEU A 736 -44.68 7.49 -2.72
N GLY A 737 -44.92 7.60 -4.02
CA GLY A 737 -44.84 8.84 -4.77
C GLY A 737 -46.09 9.14 -5.61
N ARG A 738 -47.29 8.69 -5.23
CA ARG A 738 -48.55 9.21 -5.82
C ARG A 738 -49.65 9.32 -4.78
N SER A 739 -50.20 10.53 -4.66
CA SER A 739 -51.40 10.85 -3.92
C SER A 739 -52.63 10.22 -4.59
N GLY A 740 -53.36 9.36 -3.88
CA GLY A 740 -54.64 8.81 -4.30
C GLY A 740 -55.00 7.57 -3.49
N ARG A 741 -56.24 7.49 -2.99
CA ARG A 741 -56.76 6.41 -2.12
C ARG A 741 -56.37 5.00 -2.64
N CYS A 742 -55.75 4.19 -1.79
CA CYS A 742 -55.55 2.76 -2.02
C CYS A 742 -56.81 1.98 -1.58
N ASP A 743 -57.58 1.50 -2.56
CA ASP A 743 -58.46 0.34 -2.42
C ASP A 743 -57.92 -0.73 -3.38
N SER A 744 -56.98 -1.57 -2.95
CA SER A 744 -56.80 -2.95 -3.45
C SER A 744 -55.55 -3.63 -2.89
N THR A 745 -55.80 -4.68 -2.11
CA THR A 745 -54.93 -5.82 -1.80
C THR A 745 -54.26 -6.42 -3.05
N LEU A 746 -52.95 -6.67 -2.99
CA LEU A 746 -52.24 -7.54 -3.92
C LEU A 746 -51.56 -8.68 -3.13
N THR A 747 -52.19 -9.85 -3.24
CA THR A 747 -51.72 -11.17 -2.79
C THR A 747 -51.19 -11.91 -4.01
N TYR A 748 -50.08 -12.68 -3.90
CA TYR A 748 -50.01 -14.13 -4.24
C TYR A 748 -48.57 -14.72 -4.24
N PRO A 749 -48.39 -16.06 -4.27
CA PRO A 749 -47.55 -16.80 -3.31
C PRO A 749 -46.42 -17.60 -3.99
N LEU A 750 -45.56 -18.25 -3.19
CA LEU A 750 -45.19 -19.66 -3.38
C LEU A 750 -44.53 -20.20 -2.10
N TYR A 751 -45.20 -21.17 -1.52
CA TYR A 751 -44.83 -21.99 -0.37
C TYR A 751 -43.70 -22.98 -0.73
N ASP A 752 -42.78 -23.21 0.21
CA ASP A 752 -42.20 -24.52 0.47
C ASP A 752 -42.75 -24.97 1.86
N PRO A 753 -43.38 -26.16 2.01
CA PRO A 753 -44.27 -26.46 3.14
C PRO A 753 -43.61 -27.04 4.42
N ASP A 754 -42.29 -27.19 4.49
CA ASP A 754 -41.67 -27.97 5.59
C ASP A 754 -41.20 -27.18 6.83
N PHE A 755 -41.55 -25.89 6.96
CA PHE A 755 -41.28 -25.11 8.18
C PHE A 755 -42.58 -24.62 8.84
N PHE A 756 -43.19 -25.49 9.64
CA PHE A 756 -44.29 -25.15 10.53
C PHE A 756 -43.79 -24.32 11.73
N PHE A 757 -44.18 -23.05 11.81
CA PHE A 757 -44.54 -22.42 13.09
C PHE A 757 -46.05 -22.67 13.33
N PRO A 758 -46.52 -22.92 14.56
CA PRO A 758 -47.95 -23.04 14.84
C PRO A 758 -48.63 -21.69 14.59
N ASN A 759 -49.54 -21.67 13.61
CA ASN A 759 -50.54 -20.62 13.43
C ASN A 759 -51.43 -20.56 14.68
N ASP A 760 -51.50 -19.39 15.32
CA ASP A 760 -52.74 -18.80 15.87
C ASP A 760 -52.37 -17.63 16.79
N ALA A 761 -52.12 -16.45 16.20
CA ALA A 761 -52.38 -15.12 16.80
C ALA A 761 -51.74 -13.97 16.00
N ILE A 762 -52.20 -13.68 14.77
CA ILE A 762 -51.92 -12.37 14.16
C ILE A 762 -53.15 -11.89 13.36
N PRO A 763 -53.91 -10.88 13.86
CA PRO A 763 -54.88 -10.14 13.06
C PRO A 763 -54.18 -9.13 12.14
N LYS A 764 -54.76 -8.93 10.96
CA LYS A 764 -54.35 -7.95 9.94
C LYS A 764 -54.82 -6.54 10.31
N THR A 765 -53.92 -5.54 10.39
CA THR A 765 -54.26 -4.11 10.16
C THR A 765 -53.06 -3.20 9.89
N GLU A 766 -53.37 -2.01 9.35
CA GLU A 766 -52.59 -1.01 8.59
C GLU A 766 -51.37 -0.35 9.27
N VAL A 767 -50.34 -0.01 8.46
CA VAL A 767 -49.16 0.77 8.86
C VAL A 767 -49.27 2.21 8.36
N THR A 768 -49.13 3.19 9.26
CA THR A 768 -49.01 4.63 8.95
C THR A 768 -47.55 5.03 8.75
N TYR A 769 -47.24 5.75 7.65
CA TYR A 769 -45.92 6.34 7.40
C TYR A 769 -45.82 7.74 8.01
N TYR A 770 -44.72 8.04 8.72
CA TYR A 770 -44.43 9.41 9.19
C TYR A 770 -43.29 10.05 8.39
N VAL A 771 -43.62 11.20 7.80
CA VAL A 771 -42.75 12.21 7.19
C VAL A 771 -42.48 13.30 8.23
N ASN A 772 -41.28 13.90 8.26
CA ASN A 772 -41.18 15.23 8.86
C ASN A 772 -40.32 16.22 8.07
N ARG A 773 -40.88 17.44 7.98
CA ARG A 773 -40.52 18.58 7.13
C ARG A 773 -39.36 19.37 7.72
N ILE A 774 -38.46 19.87 6.86
CA ILE A 774 -37.65 21.06 7.15
C ILE A 774 -38.17 22.20 6.29
N PHE A 775 -38.51 23.32 6.93
CA PHE A 775 -38.97 24.56 6.30
C PHE A 775 -37.81 25.32 5.64
N SER A 776 -38.11 25.88 4.47
CA SER A 776 -37.25 26.73 3.64
C SER A 776 -37.17 28.17 4.16
N VAL A 777 -35.98 28.78 4.11
CA VAL A 777 -35.79 30.23 3.95
C VAL A 777 -35.02 30.37 2.63
N ALA A 778 -35.57 30.82 1.50
CA ALA A 778 -36.54 31.88 1.32
C ALA A 778 -37.76 31.45 0.50
N GLU A 779 -38.94 31.51 1.12
CA GLU A 779 -40.15 31.90 0.42
C GLU A 779 -40.11 33.41 0.20
N THR A 780 -39.66 33.88 -0.96
CA THR A 780 -40.47 34.81 -1.76
C THR A 780 -39.90 34.87 -3.17
N ILE A 781 -40.79 34.97 -4.15
CA ILE A 781 -40.50 35.14 -5.57
C ILE A 781 -39.93 33.83 -6.17
N GLN A 782 -40.73 32.78 -6.38
CA GLN A 782 -41.62 32.76 -7.54
C GLN A 782 -41.14 33.73 -8.65
N ALA A 783 -40.12 33.30 -9.43
CA ALA A 783 -39.59 33.86 -10.72
C ALA A 783 -38.13 34.44 -10.65
N PRO A 784 -37.31 34.38 -11.73
CA PRO A 784 -35.99 33.70 -11.79
C PRO A 784 -34.74 34.61 -11.71
N VAL A 785 -33.58 34.10 -11.24
CA VAL A 785 -32.26 34.77 -11.23
C VAL A 785 -31.32 34.19 -12.30
N ASN A 786 -30.66 35.09 -13.04
CA ASN A 786 -30.04 34.88 -14.35
C ASN A 786 -28.53 34.49 -14.32
N PRO A 787 -28.06 33.65 -15.26
CA PRO A 787 -26.63 33.29 -15.47
C PRO A 787 -25.75 34.41 -16.05
N THR A 788 -24.44 34.37 -15.79
CA THR A 788 -23.41 35.30 -16.34
C THR A 788 -23.20 35.16 -17.85
N CYS A 789 -23.57 34.03 -18.43
CA CYS A 789 -23.67 33.85 -19.88
C CYS A 789 -24.71 32.76 -20.18
N VAL A 790 -25.65 33.10 -21.06
CA VAL A 790 -26.71 32.22 -21.57
C VAL A 790 -26.57 32.21 -23.09
N LEU A 791 -26.37 31.04 -23.69
CA LEU A 791 -26.34 30.91 -25.14
C LEU A 791 -27.77 30.95 -25.70
N ASN A 792 -28.05 31.91 -26.59
CA ASN A 792 -29.38 32.18 -27.15
C ASN A 792 -29.56 31.41 -28.49
N PRO A 793 -30.73 30.82 -28.81
CA PRO A 793 -30.89 29.84 -29.91
C PRO A 793 -30.80 30.36 -31.35
N ALA A 794 -30.49 31.65 -31.57
CA ALA A 794 -30.39 32.25 -32.91
C ALA A 794 -28.97 32.15 -33.53
N ASP A 795 -27.94 31.83 -32.74
CA ASP A 795 -26.57 31.68 -33.20
C ASP A 795 -26.28 30.23 -33.60
N ASN A 796 -26.51 29.87 -34.87
CA ASN A 796 -26.17 28.54 -35.40
C ASN A 796 -24.65 28.28 -35.36
N LEU A 797 -24.17 27.73 -34.25
CA LEU A 797 -22.88 27.07 -34.15
C LEU A 797 -23.03 25.61 -34.57
N SER A 798 -22.14 25.15 -35.44
CA SER A 798 -22.09 23.75 -35.85
C SER A 798 -21.52 22.86 -34.74
N TYR A 799 -21.89 21.58 -34.75
CA TYR A 799 -21.36 20.57 -33.81
C TYR A 799 -19.82 20.47 -33.81
N ARG A 800 -19.15 20.72 -34.94
CA ARG A 800 -17.67 20.78 -35.01
C ARG A 800 -17.10 21.97 -34.24
N GLN A 801 -17.79 23.10 -34.25
CA GLN A 801 -17.40 24.31 -33.52
C GLN A 801 -17.68 24.16 -32.01
N LEU A 802 -18.80 23.53 -31.63
CA LEU A 802 -19.11 23.21 -30.23
C LEU A 802 -18.13 22.18 -29.65
N ARG A 803 -17.81 21.13 -30.40
CA ARG A 803 -16.83 20.12 -30.01
C ARG A 803 -15.41 20.70 -29.91
N ASP A 804 -14.98 21.54 -30.85
CA ASP A 804 -13.65 22.15 -30.81
C ASP A 804 -13.49 23.19 -29.68
N VAL A 805 -14.58 23.85 -29.24
CA VAL A 805 -14.59 24.76 -28.09
C VAL A 805 -14.63 24.00 -26.75
N LEU A 806 -15.39 22.90 -26.66
CA LEU A 806 -15.49 22.02 -25.49
C LEU A 806 -14.21 21.19 -25.26
N TRP A 807 -13.53 20.81 -26.34
CA TRP A 807 -12.27 20.06 -26.31
C TRP A 807 -11.06 20.93 -25.94
N ARG A 808 -11.17 22.28 -25.98
CA ARG A 808 -10.04 23.22 -25.74
C ARG A 808 -10.08 24.02 -24.43
N SER A 809 -11.21 24.09 -23.71
CA SER A 809 -11.40 25.14 -22.67
C SER A 809 -11.56 24.69 -21.20
N LYS A 810 -11.73 23.39 -20.89
CA LYS A 810 -11.94 22.88 -19.50
C LYS A 810 -13.00 23.66 -18.66
N VAL A 811 -14.22 23.82 -19.16
CA VAL A 811 -15.34 24.53 -18.49
C VAL A 811 -16.41 23.55 -17.99
N VAL A 812 -17.00 23.81 -16.82
CA VAL A 812 -18.06 22.97 -16.18
C VAL A 812 -19.45 23.41 -16.65
N ILE A 813 -20.28 22.44 -17.02
CA ILE A 813 -21.69 22.63 -17.41
C ILE A 813 -22.59 21.90 -16.41
N SER A 814 -23.54 22.59 -15.79
CA SER A 814 -24.55 21.99 -14.91
C SER A 814 -25.94 22.58 -15.19
N ASN A 815 -26.97 21.76 -14.97
CA ASN A 815 -28.38 22.16 -15.05
C ASN A 815 -29.16 21.95 -13.73
N GLU A 816 -28.51 21.49 -12.66
CA GLU A 816 -29.10 21.38 -11.32
C GLU A 816 -28.43 22.31 -10.31
N TRP A 817 -29.25 22.88 -9.41
CA TRP A 817 -28.82 23.67 -8.25
C TRP A 817 -28.52 22.74 -7.04
N SER A 818 -27.66 21.74 -7.24
CA SER A 818 -27.25 20.74 -6.25
C SER A 818 -25.71 20.67 -6.09
N GLY A 819 -25.20 19.83 -5.19
CA GLY A 819 -23.82 19.81 -4.66
C GLY A 819 -22.65 19.86 -5.66
N THR A 820 -22.89 19.54 -6.94
CA THR A 820 -21.93 19.66 -8.05
C THR A 820 -21.51 21.12 -8.32
N LEU A 821 -22.42 22.08 -8.17
CA LEU A 821 -22.16 23.52 -8.32
C LEU A 821 -21.35 24.11 -7.15
N VAL A 822 -21.41 23.46 -5.99
CA VAL A 822 -20.62 23.77 -4.79
C VAL A 822 -19.19 23.21 -4.93
N MET A 823 -19.03 21.96 -5.40
CA MET A 823 -17.73 21.35 -5.70
C MET A 823 -16.97 22.04 -6.84
N ALA A 824 -17.65 22.42 -7.93
CA ALA A 824 -17.04 23.13 -9.06
C ALA A 824 -16.49 24.52 -8.70
N ARG A 825 -17.14 25.23 -7.75
CA ARG A 825 -16.68 26.54 -7.26
C ARG A 825 -15.57 26.40 -6.20
N LEU A 826 -15.55 25.31 -5.42
CA LEU A 826 -14.46 24.98 -4.46
C LEU A 826 -13.15 24.59 -5.15
N CYS A 827 -13.21 24.00 -6.35
CA CYS A 827 -12.04 23.66 -7.18
C CYS A 827 -11.61 24.78 -8.15
N GLY A 828 -12.17 25.99 -8.04
CA GLY A 828 -11.76 27.16 -8.83
C GLY A 828 -12.13 27.13 -10.32
N ALA A 829 -13.07 26.27 -10.74
CA ALA A 829 -13.44 26.13 -12.15
C ALA A 829 -14.49 27.18 -12.61
N PRO A 830 -14.35 27.80 -13.79
CA PRO A 830 -15.40 28.63 -14.38
C PRO A 830 -16.61 27.79 -14.82
N VAL A 831 -17.85 28.29 -14.59
CA VAL A 831 -19.12 27.54 -14.74
C VAL A 831 -20.04 28.19 -15.78
N ILE A 832 -20.63 27.38 -16.67
CA ILE A 832 -21.72 27.76 -17.59
C ILE A 832 -22.99 27.02 -17.19
N TYR A 833 -24.08 27.76 -16.97
CA TYR A 833 -25.40 27.20 -16.66
C TYR A 833 -26.22 27.01 -17.94
N LEU A 834 -26.77 25.81 -18.15
CA LEU A 834 -27.62 25.48 -19.29
C LEU A 834 -28.99 24.98 -18.80
N PRO A 835 -30.07 25.78 -18.94
CA PRO A 835 -31.42 25.38 -18.55
C PRO A 835 -32.05 24.37 -19.53
N SER A 836 -32.88 23.47 -19.02
CA SER A 836 -33.41 22.29 -19.74
C SER A 836 -34.71 22.54 -20.56
N PRO A 837 -34.65 23.26 -21.69
CA PRO A 837 -35.40 22.75 -22.86
C PRO A 837 -34.49 22.42 -24.04
N LEU A 838 -33.17 22.63 -23.91
CA LEU A 838 -32.19 22.47 -24.99
C LEU A 838 -31.11 21.41 -24.71
N LEU A 839 -31.17 20.79 -23.54
CA LEU A 839 -30.46 19.54 -23.27
C LEU A 839 -31.50 18.43 -23.36
N SER A 840 -31.42 17.60 -24.40
CA SER A 840 -32.08 16.30 -24.29
C SER A 840 -31.41 15.53 -23.15
N PRO A 841 -32.13 14.62 -22.48
CA PRO A 841 -31.59 13.77 -21.42
C PRO A 841 -30.27 13.05 -21.75
N GLU A 842 -29.94 12.88 -23.05
CA GLU A 842 -28.68 12.30 -23.54
C GLU A 842 -27.44 13.18 -23.29
N VAL A 843 -27.57 14.51 -23.33
CA VAL A 843 -26.45 15.43 -23.08
C VAL A 843 -26.16 15.54 -21.58
N GLN A 844 -27.21 15.42 -20.76
CA GLN A 844 -27.16 15.49 -19.30
C GLN A 844 -26.36 14.31 -18.71
N ASN A 845 -26.64 13.09 -19.18
CA ASN A 845 -25.94 11.87 -18.75
C ASN A 845 -24.48 11.77 -19.22
N THR A 846 -24.11 12.46 -20.31
CA THR A 846 -22.74 12.41 -20.85
C THR A 846 -21.75 13.25 -20.02
N VAL A 847 -22.25 14.28 -19.33
CA VAL A 847 -21.45 15.24 -18.57
C VAL A 847 -21.16 14.75 -17.14
N GLU A 848 -22.11 14.07 -16.49
CA GLU A 848 -22.00 13.73 -15.06
C GLU A 848 -21.05 12.58 -14.72
N HIS A 849 -20.83 11.59 -15.60
CA HIS A 849 -20.09 10.39 -15.18
C HIS A 849 -18.97 9.92 -16.11
N ARG A 850 -18.70 10.64 -17.20
CA ARG A 850 -17.31 10.85 -17.62
C ARG A 850 -16.52 11.69 -16.58
N LEU A 851 -17.27 12.43 -15.75
CA LEU A 851 -17.11 12.68 -14.31
C LEU A 851 -16.11 11.84 -13.50
N GLY A 852 -16.48 10.56 -13.37
CA GLY A 852 -15.90 9.66 -12.39
C GLY A 852 -14.96 8.66 -13.02
N ALA A 853 -15.48 7.70 -13.79
CA ALA A 853 -14.78 6.42 -13.82
C ALA A 853 -15.48 5.47 -14.77
N ALA A 854 -15.46 5.74 -16.07
CA ALA A 854 -15.83 4.76 -17.10
C ALA A 854 -14.59 4.56 -17.99
N TRP A 855 -13.52 3.91 -17.53
CA TRP A 855 -13.44 2.54 -16.97
C TRP A 855 -14.14 1.52 -17.88
N GLY A 856 -13.35 0.75 -18.66
CA GLY A 856 -13.68 -0.58 -19.21
C GLY A 856 -14.38 -0.67 -20.59
N TYR A 857 -13.73 -1.31 -21.57
CA TYR A 857 -14.14 -1.56 -22.98
C TYR A 857 -15.11 -2.76 -23.18
N SER A 858 -16.07 -2.71 -24.14
CA SER A 858 -16.54 -3.91 -24.89
C SER A 858 -17.22 -3.59 -26.25
N GLU A 859 -17.13 -4.52 -27.21
CA GLU A 859 -17.47 -4.36 -28.65
C GLU A 859 -18.96 -4.14 -29.00
N ARG A 860 -19.89 -4.32 -28.06
CA ARG A 860 -21.35 -4.22 -28.34
C ARG A 860 -21.82 -2.78 -28.62
N ASN A 861 -21.02 -1.78 -28.22
CA ASN A 861 -21.33 -0.35 -28.36
C ASN A 861 -21.04 0.23 -29.77
N VAL A 862 -20.33 -0.52 -30.63
CA VAL A 862 -19.97 -0.08 -31.99
C VAL A 862 -21.10 -0.32 -33.00
N GLU A 863 -21.95 -1.34 -32.79
CA GLU A 863 -23.00 -1.73 -33.74
C GLU A 863 -24.26 -0.83 -33.64
N LEU A 864 -24.60 -0.36 -32.42
CA LEU A 864 -25.70 0.61 -32.19
C LEU A 864 -25.40 2.00 -32.77
N ALA A 865 -24.11 2.40 -32.83
CA ALA A 865 -23.67 3.68 -33.39
C ALA A 865 -23.83 3.77 -34.92
N ARG A 866 -23.83 2.63 -35.64
CA ARG A 866 -24.02 2.59 -37.10
C ARG A 866 -25.49 2.77 -37.51
N GLN A 867 -26.43 2.24 -36.75
CA GLN A 867 -27.87 2.30 -37.09
C GLN A 867 -28.44 3.71 -36.92
N SER A 868 -27.99 4.48 -35.92
CA SER A 868 -28.44 5.86 -35.66
C SER A 868 -27.89 6.91 -36.66
N LEU A 869 -26.81 6.59 -37.38
CA LEU A 869 -26.20 7.47 -38.39
C LEU A 869 -27.04 7.58 -39.69
N GLY A 870 -27.93 6.60 -39.94
CA GLY A 870 -28.83 6.60 -41.10
C GLY A 870 -29.98 7.60 -40.98
N ALA A 871 -30.54 7.76 -39.77
CA ALA A 871 -31.68 8.65 -39.53
C ALA A 871 -31.32 10.15 -39.59
N LEU A 872 -30.09 10.51 -39.17
CA LEU A 872 -29.62 11.89 -39.14
C LEU A 872 -29.31 12.49 -40.52
N LYS A 873 -29.08 11.67 -41.55
CA LYS A 873 -28.88 12.15 -42.93
C LYS A 873 -30.17 12.66 -43.59
N ALA A 874 -31.33 12.13 -43.19
CA ALA A 874 -32.62 12.57 -43.73
C ALA A 874 -33.01 13.97 -43.21
N ILE A 875 -32.73 14.27 -41.95
CA ILE A 875 -33.05 15.55 -41.29
C ILE A 875 -32.15 16.71 -41.80
N HIS A 876 -30.93 16.39 -42.25
CA HIS A 876 -29.99 17.37 -42.79
C HIS A 876 -30.40 17.96 -44.15
N GLN A 877 -31.15 17.22 -44.98
CA GLN A 877 -31.61 17.74 -46.28
C GLN A 877 -32.75 18.75 -46.14
N GLU A 878 -33.57 18.64 -45.10
CA GLU A 878 -34.75 19.49 -44.91
C GLU A 878 -34.39 20.91 -44.43
N ARG A 879 -33.31 21.07 -43.66
CA ARG A 879 -32.90 22.38 -43.08
C ARG A 879 -32.01 23.24 -43.99
N LYS A 880 -31.58 22.74 -45.16
CA LYS A 880 -30.75 23.49 -46.12
C LYS A 880 -31.54 24.54 -46.93
N ALA A 881 -32.87 24.49 -46.91
CA ALA A 881 -33.75 25.31 -47.74
C ALA A 881 -34.12 26.69 -47.14
N THR A 882 -33.92 26.93 -45.84
CA THR A 882 -34.51 28.11 -45.15
C THR A 882 -33.50 29.11 -44.60
N TRP A 883 -32.22 28.76 -44.44
CA TRP A 883 -31.28 29.59 -43.65
C TRP A 883 -30.36 30.55 -44.45
N LEU A 884 -30.09 30.28 -45.74
CA LEU A 884 -29.22 31.13 -46.59
C LEU A 884 -29.73 32.57 -46.88
N PRO A 885 -31.03 32.84 -47.04
CA PRO A 885 -31.50 34.18 -47.46
C PRO A 885 -31.43 35.27 -46.38
N SER A 886 -31.33 34.89 -45.09
CA SER A 886 -31.27 35.85 -43.98
C SER A 886 -29.84 36.34 -43.73
N LEU A 887 -28.87 35.43 -43.80
CA LEU A 887 -27.43 35.73 -43.66
C LEU A 887 -26.90 36.64 -44.79
N ALA A 888 -27.45 36.49 -46.01
CA ALA A 888 -27.09 37.33 -47.15
C ALA A 888 -27.56 38.80 -47.05
N ARG A 889 -28.48 39.11 -46.13
CA ARG A 889 -29.04 40.45 -45.93
C ARG A 889 -28.22 41.27 -44.93
N GLU A 890 -27.78 40.64 -43.84
CA GLU A 890 -26.95 41.28 -42.80
C GLU A 890 -25.51 41.55 -43.27
N VAL A 891 -24.94 40.65 -44.08
CA VAL A 891 -23.60 40.83 -44.66
C VAL A 891 -23.54 42.04 -45.61
N ARG A 892 -24.63 42.39 -46.31
CA ARG A 892 -24.69 43.59 -47.18
C ARG A 892 -24.72 44.89 -46.39
N THR A 893 -25.38 44.92 -45.24
CA THR A 893 -25.44 46.10 -44.37
C THR A 893 -24.09 46.36 -43.70
N TRP A 894 -23.35 45.28 -43.41
CA TRP A 894 -22.01 45.35 -42.82
C TRP A 894 -20.94 45.83 -43.82
N ILE A 895 -21.00 45.38 -45.09
CA ILE A 895 -20.10 45.81 -46.17
C ILE A 895 -20.29 47.29 -46.56
N GLN A 896 -21.46 47.90 -46.31
CA GLN A 896 -21.73 49.32 -46.62
C GLN A 896 -21.23 50.32 -45.55
N GLY A 897 -20.93 49.88 -44.33
CA GLY A 897 -20.56 50.74 -43.19
C GLY A 897 -19.05 50.96 -42.99
N ALA A 898 -18.20 50.08 -43.52
CA ALA A 898 -16.75 50.19 -43.41
C ALA A 898 -16.15 50.64 -44.75
N LYS A 899 -15.67 51.89 -44.83
CA LYS A 899 -14.90 52.40 -45.99
C LYS A 899 -13.51 51.74 -46.06
N CYS A 900 -13.45 50.45 -46.38
CA CYS A 900 -12.25 49.78 -46.86
C CYS A 900 -12.51 49.32 -48.29
N LYS A 901 -11.65 49.73 -49.22
CA LYS A 901 -11.64 49.29 -50.62
C LYS A 901 -10.63 48.13 -50.76
N PRO A 902 -10.82 47.32 -51.82
CA PRO A 902 -11.39 45.97 -51.78
C PRO A 902 -10.53 44.92 -51.04
#